data_AF-A0A429E743-F1
#
_entry.id   AF-A0A429E743-F1
#
_cell.length_a   1.000
_cell.length_b   1.000
_cell.length_c   1.000
_cell.angle_alpha   90.00
_cell.angle_beta   90.00
_cell.angle_gamma   90.00
#
_symmetry.space_group_name_H-M   'P 1'
#
loop_
_entity.id
_entity.type
_entity.pdbx_description
1 polymer ?
#
loop_
_entity_poly.entity_id
_entity_poly.type
_entity_poly.pdbx_seq_one_letter_code
_entity_poly.pdbx_strand_id
1 'polypeptide(L)'
;MSVVEGFVLDGVDPENPFDPTTLDLPDDVGERYAMFVEAVHEAQEEIAKIVGDPSAFEDTLHTQCELFLNSLTQDELKELAAAQGFKHPALVGWSEIDGNPLVHWLDPSYPDDAGTKQTIQSIAINRFIALHAGETVGGKTLAQWQQIDANLIAKPSLSVPPGFTAWTPTAAEVQAAQEAINSAADAVEAAKTNGSWADPDLVSTLIAAENKLATADNPALDDLASIRSAAKQQVDQAFTDITPHELSTAIQTAKDLDQIAPFQVKVLNSHQVLKLLRASTEKQERLDLQHLAIERAATKATFEADIAKLHDALDHGGLPSLADPGGVSSMAKFLDHTHQAGVAYTAMSSWKPVEPTLAHNETLQIAQTEIGPWADQQELKDLRAFVVSAGLITADQAAAAPKSICKTLLVQQAYGASSSVASLKHSLQEKIALKNSTKSLPPKVGKSAKAPIVEVPRSAFGRQHAEMLSALKQTKAALAALPKPAEPSAVAAWDFGVGKPAHLGGTHPKTLHTGPDGKTWLAKGEATPRGGAVVEAEAATSRALKRAGLPVVPVFATKINGKPASVQPMLVGATEMSSEPSTWSQTDVDDIVRLHVASWALGNHDPHAGNVLRTGQGGLVPIDHGQSFKFYGQDKLSMSFRPNNTTAVYHQAYDAFKTGKLAKGVRINPAAAHSVIKHIEAVPDAEWRGMLQSAAYAGAAQKQMKWVPAMRARAAKHHGITETAVTTKQIAETFLDYAVERKRSLRKDFTDFFLGELKLENAAALQHAGKT
;
A
#
# COMPACT_ATOMS: atom_id res chain seq x y z
N MET A 1 -1.25 -6.99 -34.79
CA MET A 1 -1.55 -7.62 -33.50
C MET A 1 -0.38 -7.31 -32.60
N SER A 2 -0.61 -6.53 -31.54
CA SER A 2 0.47 -6.04 -30.69
C SER A 2 0.98 -7.16 -29.80
N VAL A 3 2.23 -7.05 -29.36
CA VAL A 3 2.87 -7.97 -28.39
C VAL A 3 2.02 -8.12 -27.11
N VAL A 4 1.19 -7.13 -26.79
CA VAL A 4 0.25 -7.11 -25.65
C VAL A 4 -0.92 -8.09 -25.82
N GLU A 5 -1.39 -8.36 -27.05
CA GLU A 5 -2.47 -9.35 -27.26
C GLU A 5 -1.98 -10.80 -27.12
N GLY A 6 -0.68 -11.06 -27.30
CA GLY A 6 -0.05 -12.36 -27.04
C GLY A 6 0.19 -12.67 -25.55
N PHE A 7 0.06 -11.67 -24.68
CA PHE A 7 0.21 -11.81 -23.22
C PHE A 7 -1.12 -12.09 -22.49
N VAL A 8 -2.27 -11.95 -23.17
CA VAL A 8 -3.62 -12.01 -22.54
C VAL A 8 -4.49 -13.17 -23.06
N LEU A 9 -4.06 -13.88 -24.11
CA LEU A 9 -4.70 -15.12 -24.56
C LEU A 9 -3.62 -16.17 -24.79
N ASP A 10 -3.82 -17.38 -24.27
CA ASP A 10 -2.95 -18.56 -24.45
C ASP A 10 -2.38 -18.60 -25.89
N GLY A 11 -1.12 -18.22 -26.04
CA GLY A 11 -0.46 -18.13 -27.34
C GLY A 11 -0.30 -19.51 -27.96
N VAL A 12 -1.08 -19.80 -29.01
CA VAL A 12 -0.88 -20.95 -29.89
C VAL A 12 -0.44 -20.42 -31.25
N ASP A 13 0.75 -20.81 -31.71
CA ASP A 13 1.16 -20.69 -33.10
C ASP A 13 0.28 -21.61 -33.96
N PRO A 14 -0.52 -21.08 -34.90
CA PRO A 14 -1.45 -21.88 -35.69
C PRO A 14 -0.77 -22.79 -36.73
N GLU A 15 0.52 -22.58 -37.05
CA GLU A 15 1.23 -23.38 -38.07
C GLU A 15 2.17 -24.44 -37.49
N ASN A 16 2.54 -24.37 -36.21
CA ASN A 16 3.32 -25.43 -35.55
C ASN A 16 2.99 -25.60 -34.05
N PRO A 17 1.94 -26.37 -33.70
CA PRO A 17 1.44 -26.51 -32.33
C PRO A 17 2.24 -27.46 -31.42
N PHE A 18 3.43 -27.90 -31.84
CA PHE A 18 4.22 -28.91 -31.12
C PHE A 18 5.61 -28.46 -30.65
N ASP A 19 6.01 -27.23 -30.95
CA ASP A 19 7.25 -26.64 -30.44
C ASP A 19 6.90 -25.51 -29.45
N PRO A 20 7.45 -25.50 -28.22
CA PRO A 20 7.12 -24.50 -27.24
C PRO A 20 7.64 -23.13 -27.70
N THR A 21 6.78 -22.12 -27.78
CA THR A 21 7.23 -20.74 -27.66
C THR A 21 7.71 -20.53 -26.22
N THR A 22 9.01 -20.68 -26.05
CA THR A 22 9.76 -20.24 -24.87
C THR A 22 9.51 -18.75 -24.69
N LEU A 23 8.88 -18.34 -23.58
CA LEU A 23 9.18 -17.01 -23.07
C LEU A 23 10.56 -17.14 -22.42
N ASP A 24 11.61 -16.85 -23.19
CA ASP A 24 12.96 -16.69 -22.68
C ASP A 24 12.92 -15.56 -21.64
N LEU A 25 13.04 -15.93 -20.37
CA LEU A 25 13.38 -14.95 -19.35
C LEU A 25 14.88 -14.73 -19.45
N PRO A 26 15.34 -13.49 -19.51
CA PRO A 26 16.75 -13.18 -19.64
C PRO A 26 17.54 -13.72 -18.45
N ASP A 27 18.73 -14.28 -18.72
CA ASP A 27 19.71 -14.59 -17.67
C ASP A 27 20.20 -13.29 -16.98
N ASP A 28 20.05 -12.16 -17.68
CA ASP A 28 20.41 -10.83 -17.21
C ASP A 28 19.54 -10.36 -16.04
N VAL A 29 20.19 -9.97 -14.95
CA VAL A 29 19.52 -9.52 -13.72
C VAL A 29 18.74 -8.23 -13.92
N GLY A 30 19.21 -7.34 -14.80
CA GLY A 30 18.59 -6.06 -15.12
C GLY A 30 17.29 -6.21 -15.88
N GLU A 31 17.24 -7.09 -16.88
CA GLU A 31 16.00 -7.38 -17.63
C GLU A 31 14.97 -8.08 -16.73
N ARG A 32 15.39 -8.98 -15.82
CA ARG A 32 14.49 -9.56 -14.79
C ARG A 32 13.92 -8.51 -13.85
N TYR A 33 14.74 -7.55 -13.42
CA TYR A 33 14.32 -6.45 -12.55
C TYR A 33 13.33 -5.51 -13.27
N ALA A 34 13.56 -5.19 -14.55
CA ALA A 34 12.65 -4.36 -15.33
C ALA A 34 11.24 -4.98 -15.44
N MET A 35 11.17 -6.30 -15.69
CA MET A 35 9.90 -7.03 -15.71
C MET A 35 9.21 -7.05 -14.33
N PHE A 36 9.99 -7.13 -13.26
CA PHE A 36 9.48 -7.03 -11.88
C PHE A 36 8.88 -5.64 -11.60
N VAL A 37 9.55 -4.57 -12.00
CA VAL A 37 9.07 -3.18 -11.83
C VAL A 37 7.74 -2.96 -12.57
N GLU A 38 7.65 -3.40 -13.83
CA GLU A 38 6.43 -3.28 -14.63
C GLU A 38 5.23 -3.96 -13.94
N ALA A 39 5.43 -5.17 -13.41
CA ALA A 39 4.40 -5.91 -12.69
C ALA A 39 3.96 -5.24 -11.38
N VAL A 40 4.88 -4.59 -10.66
CA VAL A 40 4.56 -3.86 -9.44
C VAL A 40 3.75 -2.60 -9.77
N HIS A 41 4.08 -1.89 -10.84
CA HIS A 41 3.30 -0.74 -11.30
C HIS A 41 1.88 -1.16 -11.71
N GLU A 42 1.70 -2.24 -12.45
CA GLU A 42 0.37 -2.78 -12.77
C GLU A 42 -0.44 -3.13 -11.50
N ALA A 43 0.21 -3.71 -10.50
CA ALA A 43 -0.42 -4.04 -9.22
C ALA A 43 -0.84 -2.77 -8.45
N GLN A 44 0.00 -1.72 -8.43
CA GLN A 44 -0.34 -0.42 -7.82
C GLN A 44 -1.51 0.26 -8.53
N GLU A 45 -1.55 0.23 -9.87
CA GLU A 45 -2.67 0.77 -10.65
C GLU A 45 -3.99 0.07 -10.32
N GLU A 46 -3.97 -1.24 -10.10
CA GLU A 46 -5.15 -2.00 -9.69
C GLU A 46 -5.56 -1.76 -8.23
N ILE A 47 -4.57 -1.59 -7.33
CA ILE A 47 -4.82 -1.22 -5.93
C ILE A 47 -5.47 0.17 -5.84
N ALA A 48 -5.03 1.12 -6.68
CA ALA A 48 -5.61 2.46 -6.76
C ALA A 48 -7.09 2.47 -7.19
N LYS A 49 -7.57 1.39 -7.83
CA LYS A 49 -8.99 1.23 -8.24
C LYS A 49 -9.87 0.67 -7.12
N ILE A 50 -9.31 0.29 -5.96
CA ILE A 50 -10.06 -0.30 -4.84
C ILE A 50 -10.88 0.78 -4.10
N VAL A 51 -12.17 0.50 -3.92
CA VAL A 51 -13.06 1.35 -3.11
C VAL A 51 -13.02 0.88 -1.66
N GLY A 52 -12.30 1.62 -0.80
CA GLY A 52 -12.13 1.29 0.62
C GLY A 52 -10.72 1.62 1.11
N ASP A 53 -10.29 0.97 2.18
CA ASP A 53 -8.91 1.05 2.68
C ASP A 53 -8.00 0.07 1.90
N PRO A 54 -7.04 0.57 1.09
CA PRO A 54 -6.16 -0.29 0.29
C PRO A 54 -4.98 -0.86 1.10
N SER A 55 -4.77 -0.46 2.36
CA SER A 55 -3.50 -0.70 3.07
C SER A 55 -3.12 -2.18 3.22
N ALA A 56 -4.10 -3.10 3.29
CA ALA A 56 -3.80 -4.53 3.35
C ALA A 56 -3.21 -5.08 2.03
N PHE A 57 -3.56 -4.47 0.89
CA PHE A 57 -3.04 -4.84 -0.42
C PHE A 57 -1.69 -4.19 -0.67
N GLU A 58 -1.52 -2.94 -0.23
CA GLU A 58 -0.22 -2.26 -0.22
C GLU A 58 0.78 -3.03 0.64
N ASP A 59 0.41 -3.42 1.87
CA ASP A 59 1.23 -4.26 2.75
C ASP A 59 1.61 -5.61 2.11
N THR A 60 0.68 -6.21 1.37
CA THR A 60 0.91 -7.47 0.66
C THR A 60 1.87 -7.27 -0.50
N LEU A 61 1.70 -6.19 -1.27
CA LEU A 61 2.58 -5.84 -2.39
C LEU A 61 4.01 -5.55 -1.89
N HIS A 62 4.17 -4.73 -0.85
CA HIS A 62 5.45 -4.46 -0.19
C HIS A 62 6.14 -5.77 0.26
N THR A 63 5.39 -6.67 0.91
CA THR A 63 5.94 -7.96 1.36
C THR A 63 6.45 -8.81 0.19
N GLN A 64 5.79 -8.76 -0.97
CA GLN A 64 6.21 -9.53 -2.14
C GLN A 64 7.41 -8.91 -2.85
N CYS A 65 7.48 -7.57 -2.92
CA CYS A 65 8.66 -6.87 -3.40
C CYS A 65 9.88 -7.18 -2.53
N GLU A 66 9.71 -7.12 -1.21
CA GLU A 66 10.75 -7.47 -0.25
C GLU A 66 11.24 -8.92 -0.42
N LEU A 67 10.33 -9.88 -0.65
CA LEU A 67 10.70 -11.28 -0.91
C LEU A 67 11.49 -11.47 -2.21
N PHE A 68 11.09 -10.81 -3.30
CA PHE A 68 11.81 -10.86 -4.56
C PHE A 68 13.22 -10.30 -4.40
N LEU A 69 13.35 -9.09 -3.83
CA LEU A 69 14.62 -8.40 -3.71
C LEU A 69 15.56 -9.10 -2.69
N ASN A 70 15.03 -9.70 -1.63
CA ASN A 70 15.82 -10.53 -0.71
C ASN A 70 16.22 -11.90 -1.31
N SER A 71 15.67 -12.30 -2.46
CA SER A 71 16.11 -13.51 -3.16
C SER A 71 17.36 -13.31 -4.01
N LEU A 72 17.71 -12.04 -4.29
CA LEU A 72 18.90 -11.66 -5.02
C LEU A 72 20.14 -11.71 -4.14
N THR A 73 21.28 -12.06 -4.73
CA THR A 73 22.57 -12.01 -4.01
C THR A 73 22.95 -10.56 -3.70
N GLN A 74 23.84 -10.36 -2.72
CA GLN A 74 24.34 -9.02 -2.41
C GLN A 74 25.01 -8.35 -3.61
N ASP A 75 25.65 -9.11 -4.48
CA ASP A 75 26.34 -8.55 -5.64
C ASP A 75 25.34 -8.20 -6.76
N GLU A 76 24.31 -9.03 -6.99
CA GLU A 76 23.19 -8.69 -7.88
C GLU A 76 22.43 -7.44 -7.40
N LEU A 77 22.21 -7.29 -6.08
CA LEU A 77 21.59 -6.09 -5.51
C LEU A 77 22.45 -4.84 -5.73
N LYS A 78 23.78 -4.94 -5.58
CA LYS A 78 24.69 -3.81 -5.83
C LYS A 78 24.73 -3.45 -7.30
N GLU A 79 24.78 -4.46 -8.18
CA GLU A 79 24.80 -4.30 -9.62
C GLU A 79 23.50 -3.64 -10.11
N LEU A 80 22.34 -4.13 -9.65
CA LEU A 80 21.05 -3.52 -9.95
C LEU A 80 20.94 -2.11 -9.39
N ALA A 81 21.33 -1.89 -8.13
CA ALA A 81 21.30 -0.56 -7.54
C ALA A 81 22.16 0.42 -8.36
N ALA A 82 23.38 0.03 -8.74
CA ALA A 82 24.23 0.84 -9.61
C ALA A 82 23.60 1.09 -10.98
N ALA A 83 23.00 0.07 -11.60
CA ALA A 83 22.31 0.19 -12.88
C ALA A 83 21.09 1.12 -12.83
N GLN A 84 20.41 1.17 -11.68
CA GLN A 84 19.29 2.08 -11.39
C GLN A 84 19.74 3.45 -10.87
N GLY A 85 21.05 3.73 -10.83
CA GLY A 85 21.60 5.04 -10.48
C GLY A 85 22.00 5.23 -9.02
N PHE A 86 21.93 4.19 -8.18
CA PHE A 86 22.41 4.25 -6.80
C PHE A 86 23.92 4.41 -6.74
N LYS A 87 24.39 5.40 -5.97
CA LYS A 87 25.83 5.67 -5.82
C LYS A 87 26.42 4.90 -4.65
N HIS A 88 27.57 4.28 -4.92
CA HIS A 88 28.37 3.53 -3.93
C HIS A 88 27.57 2.42 -3.22
N PRO A 89 26.94 1.50 -3.96
CA PRO A 89 26.11 0.43 -3.37
C PRO A 89 26.87 -0.47 -2.40
N ALA A 90 28.19 -0.61 -2.58
CA ALA A 90 29.04 -1.34 -1.63
C ALA A 90 29.15 -0.67 -0.25
N LEU A 91 28.76 0.60 -0.10
CA LEU A 91 28.85 1.35 1.15
C LEU A 91 27.60 1.26 2.04
N VAL A 92 26.69 0.34 1.73
CA VAL A 92 25.49 0.02 2.50
C VAL A 92 25.31 -1.50 2.57
N GLY A 93 24.57 -2.01 3.56
CA GLY A 93 24.17 -3.43 3.59
C GLY A 93 25.22 -4.46 4.03
N TRP A 94 26.28 -4.03 4.71
CA TRP A 94 27.38 -4.86 5.23
C TRP A 94 27.14 -5.52 6.60
N SER A 95 25.94 -5.35 7.18
CA SER A 95 25.52 -6.03 8.41
C SER A 95 24.83 -7.35 8.05
N GLU A 96 25.27 -8.48 8.62
CA GLU A 96 24.52 -9.76 8.54
C GLU A 96 23.32 -9.80 9.51
N ILE A 97 23.10 -8.72 10.29
CA ILE A 97 22.20 -8.69 11.46
C ILE A 97 20.96 -7.83 11.20
N ASP A 98 21.03 -6.89 10.25
CA ASP A 98 19.93 -6.03 9.82
C ASP A 98 19.79 -6.09 8.29
N GLY A 99 18.56 -6.16 7.76
CA GLY A 99 18.29 -6.34 6.33
C GLY A 99 19.05 -5.37 5.40
N ASN A 100 19.31 -5.79 4.16
CA ASN A 100 20.09 -5.01 3.20
C ASN A 100 19.31 -3.74 2.77
N PRO A 101 19.79 -2.51 3.06
CA PRO A 101 19.09 -1.28 2.69
C PRO A 101 18.83 -1.12 1.18
N LEU A 102 19.61 -1.81 0.33
CA LEU A 102 19.38 -1.82 -1.11
C LEU A 102 18.06 -2.49 -1.50
N VAL A 103 17.55 -3.43 -0.69
CA VAL A 103 16.24 -4.08 -0.88
C VAL A 103 15.13 -3.03 -0.79
N HIS A 104 15.17 -2.17 0.24
CA HIS A 104 14.20 -1.09 0.37
C HIS A 104 14.36 -0.03 -0.73
N TRP A 105 15.60 0.26 -1.12
CA TRP A 105 15.86 1.27 -2.15
C TRP A 105 15.40 0.84 -3.55
N LEU A 106 15.62 -0.44 -3.91
CA LEU A 106 15.22 -1.06 -5.18
C LEU A 106 13.74 -1.46 -5.23
N ASP A 107 12.95 -1.20 -4.18
CA ASP A 107 11.56 -1.61 -4.17
C ASP A 107 10.66 -0.59 -4.91
N PRO A 108 10.06 -0.97 -6.06
CA PRO A 108 9.21 -0.08 -6.86
C PRO A 108 7.83 0.15 -6.23
N SER A 109 7.47 -0.60 -5.19
CA SER A 109 6.23 -0.35 -4.46
C SER A 109 6.30 0.93 -3.60
N TYR A 110 7.52 1.43 -3.32
CA TYR A 110 7.74 2.74 -2.73
C TYR A 110 7.98 3.79 -3.83
N PRO A 111 7.42 5.00 -3.69
CA PRO A 111 7.74 6.12 -4.58
C PRO A 111 9.26 6.36 -4.68
N ASP A 112 9.74 6.70 -5.87
CA ASP A 112 11.16 6.97 -6.11
C ASP A 112 11.65 8.19 -5.32
N ASP A 113 10.75 9.14 -5.05
CA ASP A 113 11.01 10.32 -4.23
C ASP A 113 10.83 10.10 -2.72
N ALA A 114 10.57 8.85 -2.28
CA ALA A 114 10.39 8.56 -0.87
C ALA A 114 11.63 8.98 -0.06
N GLY A 115 11.40 9.78 1.00
CA GLY A 115 12.48 10.29 1.85
C GLY A 115 13.37 9.19 2.47
N THR A 116 12.84 7.98 2.62
CA THR A 116 13.58 6.79 3.06
C THR A 116 14.60 6.32 2.02
N LYS A 117 14.25 6.29 0.72
CA LYS A 117 15.19 5.99 -0.37
C LYS A 117 16.30 7.04 -0.44
N GLN A 118 15.95 8.32 -0.33
CA GLN A 118 16.92 9.43 -0.30
C GLN A 118 17.88 9.34 0.90
N THR A 119 17.37 8.93 2.07
CA THR A 119 18.18 8.72 3.28
C THR A 119 19.22 7.61 3.06
N ILE A 120 18.82 6.48 2.47
CA ILE A 120 19.73 5.35 2.19
C ILE A 120 20.84 5.78 1.23
N GLN A 121 20.49 6.52 0.16
CA GLN A 121 21.47 7.07 -0.77
C GLN A 121 22.42 8.08 -0.09
N SER A 122 21.89 8.96 0.77
CA SER A 122 22.68 9.95 1.50
C SER A 122 23.66 9.29 2.47
N ILE A 123 23.29 8.17 3.09
CA ILE A 123 24.18 7.39 3.95
C ILE A 123 25.36 6.83 3.14
N ALA A 124 25.11 6.27 1.95
CA ALA A 124 26.17 5.77 1.08
C ALA A 124 27.14 6.89 0.64
N ILE A 125 26.60 8.05 0.27
CA ILE A 125 27.38 9.25 -0.11
C ILE A 125 28.21 9.77 1.07
N ASN A 126 27.62 9.94 2.25
CA ASN A 126 28.33 10.43 3.43
C ASN A 126 29.47 9.50 3.85
N ARG A 127 29.27 8.18 3.73
CA ARG A 127 30.32 7.19 3.96
C ARG A 127 31.44 7.27 2.93
N PHE A 128 31.09 7.49 1.66
CA PHE A 128 32.08 7.72 0.60
C PHE A 128 32.92 8.97 0.89
N ILE A 129 32.28 10.06 1.30
CA ILE A 129 32.93 11.32 1.70
C ILE A 129 33.85 11.08 2.91
N ALA A 130 33.39 10.38 3.95
CA ALA A 130 34.18 10.07 5.13
C ALA A 130 35.45 9.26 4.78
N LEU A 131 35.34 8.26 3.89
CA LEU A 131 36.49 7.49 3.41
C LEU A 131 37.52 8.37 2.66
N HIS A 132 37.06 9.36 1.89
CA HIS A 132 37.94 10.32 1.20
C HIS A 132 38.53 11.39 2.11
N ALA A 133 37.87 11.69 3.23
CA ALA A 133 38.41 12.51 4.30
C ALA A 133 39.45 11.79 5.18
N GLY A 134 39.76 10.51 4.87
CA GLY A 134 40.71 9.69 5.61
C GLY A 134 40.12 8.98 6.82
N GLU A 135 38.80 9.04 7.02
CA GLU A 135 38.10 8.33 8.07
C GLU A 135 37.89 6.84 7.70
N THR A 136 37.46 6.04 8.68
CA THR A 136 37.12 4.63 8.47
C THR A 136 35.61 4.44 8.45
N VAL A 137 35.11 3.63 7.52
CA VAL A 137 33.71 3.21 7.48
C VAL A 137 33.63 1.71 7.69
N GLY A 138 32.81 1.27 8.64
CA GLY A 138 32.72 -0.14 9.02
C GLY A 138 34.06 -0.71 9.53
N GLY A 139 34.91 0.13 10.13
CA GLY A 139 36.25 -0.24 10.60
C GLY A 139 37.27 -0.49 9.50
N LYS A 140 36.96 -0.16 8.24
CA LYS A 140 37.87 -0.30 7.09
C LYS A 140 38.24 1.06 6.51
N THR A 141 39.48 1.18 6.04
CA THR A 141 39.98 2.36 5.32
C THR A 141 39.54 2.34 3.85
N LEU A 142 39.70 3.47 3.14
CA LEU A 142 39.43 3.55 1.71
C LEU A 142 40.19 2.46 0.91
N ALA A 143 41.47 2.25 1.22
CA ALA A 143 42.30 1.21 0.59
C ALA A 143 41.76 -0.22 0.80
N GLN A 144 41.14 -0.48 1.96
CA GLN A 144 40.55 -1.79 2.26
C GLN A 144 39.18 -1.96 1.58
N TRP A 145 38.41 -0.88 1.45
CA TRP A 145 37.17 -0.88 0.67
C TRP A 145 37.42 -1.06 -0.84
N GLN A 146 38.49 -0.45 -1.35
CA GLN A 146 38.94 -0.59 -2.75
C GLN A 146 39.36 -2.02 -3.11
N GLN A 147 39.75 -2.85 -2.13
CA GLN A 147 40.02 -4.28 -2.36
C GLN A 147 38.74 -5.11 -2.47
N ILE A 148 37.61 -4.62 -1.95
CA ILE A 148 36.32 -5.31 -1.92
C ILE A 148 35.46 -4.89 -3.11
N ASP A 149 35.50 -3.62 -3.48
CA ASP A 149 34.81 -3.09 -4.66
C ASP A 149 35.78 -2.23 -5.48
N ALA A 150 36.26 -2.80 -6.58
CA ALA A 150 37.16 -2.12 -7.51
C ALA A 150 36.48 -0.94 -8.24
N ASN A 151 35.15 -0.81 -8.23
CA ASN A 151 34.48 0.36 -8.79
C ASN A 151 34.59 1.60 -7.90
N LEU A 152 35.08 1.45 -6.65
CA LEU A 152 35.59 2.57 -5.85
C LEU A 152 36.91 3.16 -6.41
N ILE A 153 37.50 2.53 -7.44
CA ILE A 153 38.72 2.99 -8.15
C ILE A 153 38.36 3.96 -9.28
N ALA A 154 37.10 4.06 -9.71
CA ALA A 154 36.75 5.08 -10.67
C ALA A 154 36.93 6.45 -10.00
N LYS A 155 38.13 7.05 -10.15
CA LYS A 155 38.33 8.50 -10.10
C LYS A 155 37.16 9.02 -10.91
N PRO A 156 36.17 9.69 -10.29
CA PRO A 156 35.00 10.12 -11.03
C PRO A 156 35.54 10.94 -12.18
N SER A 157 35.38 10.47 -13.42
CA SER A 157 35.55 11.36 -14.56
C SER A 157 34.63 12.51 -14.24
N LEU A 158 35.18 13.72 -14.05
CA LEU A 158 34.37 14.85 -13.67
C LEU A 158 33.31 15.04 -14.77
N SER A 159 32.06 14.66 -14.48
CA SER A 159 30.97 14.87 -15.41
C SER A 159 30.53 16.31 -15.28
N VAL A 160 31.15 17.20 -16.05
CA VAL A 160 30.75 18.60 -16.07
C VAL A 160 29.37 18.70 -16.74
N PRO A 161 28.38 19.35 -16.09
CA PRO A 161 27.04 19.45 -16.66
C PRO A 161 26.99 20.24 -17.98
N PRO A 162 25.96 20.05 -18.83
CA PRO A 162 25.75 20.87 -20.02
C PRO A 162 25.72 22.37 -19.69
N GLY A 163 26.35 23.19 -20.55
CA GLY A 163 26.52 24.64 -20.34
C GLY A 163 27.71 25.02 -19.45
N PHE A 164 28.41 24.04 -18.86
CA PHE A 164 29.63 24.25 -18.09
C PHE A 164 30.83 23.63 -18.84
N THR A 165 32.01 24.23 -18.66
CA THR A 165 33.24 23.79 -19.33
C THR A 165 34.26 23.32 -18.31
N ALA A 166 34.73 22.08 -18.46
CA ALA A 166 35.84 21.55 -17.68
C ALA A 166 37.13 22.31 -18.00
N TRP A 167 38.01 22.47 -17.02
CA TRP A 167 39.34 23.04 -17.23
C TRP A 167 40.37 22.34 -16.35
N THR A 168 41.63 22.38 -16.76
CA THR A 168 42.73 21.67 -16.09
C THR A 168 43.61 22.66 -15.33
N PRO A 169 43.39 22.87 -14.02
CA PRO A 169 44.15 23.84 -13.24
C PRO A 169 45.55 23.34 -12.83
N THR A 170 46.45 24.28 -12.56
CA THR A 170 47.63 24.08 -11.72
C THR A 170 47.29 24.18 -10.23
N ALA A 171 48.16 23.70 -9.34
CA ALA A 171 47.95 23.80 -7.89
C ALA A 171 47.76 25.26 -7.41
N ALA A 172 48.50 26.21 -7.99
CA ALA A 172 48.38 27.64 -7.69
C ALA A 172 47.01 28.20 -8.12
N GLU A 173 46.47 27.74 -9.26
CA GLU A 173 45.16 28.16 -9.74
C GLU A 173 44.01 27.55 -8.90
N VAL A 174 44.19 26.34 -8.38
CA VAL A 174 43.26 25.74 -7.39
C VAL A 174 43.25 26.57 -6.10
N GLN A 175 44.42 26.94 -5.60
CA GLN A 175 44.52 27.78 -4.40
C GLN A 175 43.85 29.15 -4.62
N ALA A 176 44.13 29.81 -5.75
CA ALA A 176 43.50 31.09 -6.09
C ALA A 176 41.97 30.97 -6.24
N ALA A 177 41.46 29.86 -6.77
CA ALA A 177 40.02 29.60 -6.85
C ALA A 177 39.40 29.41 -5.45
N GLN A 178 40.08 28.71 -4.53
CA GLN A 178 39.63 28.56 -3.15
C GLN A 178 39.61 29.90 -2.40
N GLU A 179 40.64 30.73 -2.57
CA GLU A 179 40.70 32.08 -2.00
C GLU A 179 39.57 32.97 -2.52
N ALA A 180 39.23 32.86 -3.81
CA ALA A 180 38.10 33.58 -4.40
C ALA A 180 36.75 33.15 -3.81
N ILE A 181 36.56 31.86 -3.53
CA ILE A 181 35.34 31.35 -2.87
C ILE A 181 35.24 31.89 -1.45
N ASN A 182 36.33 31.84 -0.67
CA ASN A 182 36.36 32.37 0.69
C ASN A 182 36.00 33.86 0.71
N SER A 183 36.65 34.66 -0.15
CA SER A 183 36.37 36.09 -0.24
C SER A 183 34.92 36.39 -0.66
N ALA A 184 34.35 35.60 -1.57
CA ALA A 184 32.97 35.79 -2.01
C ALA A 184 31.96 35.36 -0.94
N ALA A 185 32.23 34.28 -0.21
CA ALA A 185 31.41 33.81 0.89
C ALA A 185 31.37 34.84 2.03
N ASP A 186 32.53 35.36 2.43
CA ASP A 186 32.65 36.40 3.46
C ASP A 186 31.91 37.68 3.04
N ALA A 187 31.96 38.05 1.75
CA ALA A 187 31.24 39.23 1.24
C ALA A 187 29.72 39.04 1.28
N VAL A 188 29.21 37.84 0.92
CA VAL A 188 27.79 37.51 1.03
C VAL A 188 27.34 37.50 2.49
N GLU A 189 28.13 36.92 3.40
CA GLU A 189 27.84 36.91 4.84
C GLU A 189 27.83 38.32 5.43
N ALA A 190 28.82 39.15 5.09
CA ALA A 190 28.89 40.54 5.53
C ALA A 190 27.73 41.40 4.99
N ALA A 191 27.25 41.11 3.78
CA ALA A 191 26.10 41.79 3.20
C ALA A 191 24.78 41.40 3.90
N LYS A 192 24.69 40.18 4.44
CA LYS A 192 23.54 39.70 5.22
C LYS A 192 23.57 40.22 6.66
N THR A 193 23.36 41.53 6.85
CA THR A 193 23.17 42.13 8.18
C THR A 193 21.74 42.66 8.38
N ASN A 194 21.20 42.50 9.58
CA ASN A 194 19.91 43.04 10.02
C ASN A 194 18.70 42.73 9.12
N GLY A 195 18.57 41.48 8.66
CA GLY A 195 17.39 41.03 7.91
C GLY A 195 17.27 41.60 6.49
N SER A 196 18.34 42.21 5.96
CA SER A 196 18.44 42.60 4.55
C SER A 196 18.89 41.41 3.68
N TRP A 197 18.39 41.35 2.46
CA TRP A 197 18.83 40.41 1.42
C TRP A 197 20.25 40.76 0.94
N ALA A 198 21.00 39.76 0.50
CA ALA A 198 22.32 39.96 -0.09
C ALA A 198 22.22 40.63 -1.47
N ASP A 199 23.23 41.42 -1.84
CA ASP A 199 23.34 41.98 -3.19
C ASP A 199 23.39 40.84 -4.23
N PRO A 200 22.52 40.84 -5.25
CA PRO A 200 22.50 39.79 -6.28
C PRO A 200 23.83 39.58 -7.00
N ASP A 201 24.66 40.61 -7.11
CA ASP A 201 25.97 40.51 -7.76
C ASP A 201 26.99 39.75 -6.89
N LEU A 202 26.90 39.87 -5.56
CA LEU A 202 27.71 39.10 -4.61
C LEU A 202 27.33 37.62 -4.64
N VAL A 203 26.03 37.33 -4.69
CA VAL A 203 25.52 35.96 -4.81
C VAL A 203 25.96 35.32 -6.14
N SER A 204 25.84 36.06 -7.25
CA SER A 204 26.34 35.62 -8.56
C SER A 204 27.84 35.35 -8.55
N THR A 205 28.62 36.21 -7.89
CA THR A 205 30.08 36.05 -7.74
C THR A 205 30.44 34.78 -6.98
N LEU A 206 29.74 34.48 -5.88
CA LEU A 206 29.95 33.26 -5.11
C LEU A 206 29.64 31.99 -5.92
N ILE A 207 28.51 31.99 -6.64
CA ILE A 207 28.12 30.87 -7.52
C ILE A 207 29.16 30.69 -8.65
N ALA A 208 29.63 31.77 -9.26
CA ALA A 208 30.64 31.71 -10.30
C ALA A 208 31.99 31.17 -9.79
N ALA A 209 32.41 31.60 -8.58
CA ALA A 209 33.63 31.11 -7.94
C ALA A 209 33.54 29.61 -7.62
N GLU A 210 32.40 29.16 -7.09
CA GLU A 210 32.12 27.74 -6.86
C GLU A 210 32.17 26.95 -8.18
N ASN A 211 31.47 27.43 -9.20
CA ASN A 211 31.40 26.76 -10.50
C ASN A 211 32.77 26.60 -11.13
N LYS A 212 33.63 27.62 -11.02
CA LYS A 212 35.01 27.54 -11.50
C LYS A 212 35.79 26.42 -10.80
N LEU A 213 35.66 26.26 -9.49
CA LEU A 213 36.34 25.18 -8.78
C LEU A 213 35.67 23.81 -9.03
N ALA A 214 34.34 23.77 -9.11
CA ALA A 214 33.58 22.55 -9.36
C ALA A 214 33.85 21.93 -10.74
N THR A 215 34.13 22.76 -11.77
CA THR A 215 34.51 22.29 -13.11
C THR A 215 36.00 22.03 -13.29
N ALA A 216 36.80 22.20 -12.23
CA ALA A 216 38.23 21.91 -12.27
C ALA A 216 38.48 20.40 -12.28
N ASP A 217 39.21 19.92 -13.29
CA ASP A 217 39.65 18.54 -13.42
C ASP A 217 41.14 18.46 -13.75
N ASN A 218 41.92 18.02 -12.78
CA ASN A 218 43.31 17.64 -12.99
C ASN A 218 43.60 16.36 -12.20
N PRO A 219 43.65 15.20 -12.88
CA PRO A 219 43.91 13.91 -12.24
C PRO A 219 45.26 13.82 -11.50
N ALA A 220 46.20 14.74 -11.74
CA ALA A 220 47.50 14.82 -11.09
C ALA A 220 47.50 15.60 -9.76
N LEU A 221 46.38 16.23 -9.38
CA LEU A 221 46.21 16.90 -8.09
C LEU A 221 45.34 16.05 -7.17
N ASP A 222 45.97 15.31 -6.25
CA ASP A 222 45.29 14.31 -5.42
C ASP A 222 44.23 14.91 -4.46
N ASP A 223 44.40 16.18 -4.03
CA ASP A 223 43.49 16.85 -3.08
C ASP A 223 42.30 17.56 -3.76
N LEU A 224 42.26 17.65 -5.09
CA LEU A 224 41.28 18.47 -5.82
C LEU A 224 39.83 18.06 -5.56
N ALA A 225 39.57 16.76 -5.37
CA ALA A 225 38.24 16.26 -5.04
C ALA A 225 37.75 16.76 -3.67
N SER A 226 38.63 16.73 -2.66
CA SER A 226 38.34 17.21 -1.30
C SER A 226 38.12 18.72 -1.28
N ILE A 227 38.93 19.47 -2.04
CA ILE A 227 38.80 20.93 -2.19
C ILE A 227 37.45 21.32 -2.81
N ARG A 228 37.03 20.63 -3.88
CA ARG A 228 35.68 20.83 -4.49
C ARG A 228 34.56 20.56 -3.50
N SER A 229 34.68 19.50 -2.69
CA SER A 229 33.67 19.14 -1.68
C SER A 229 33.57 20.19 -0.58
N ALA A 230 34.70 20.69 -0.06
CA ALA A 230 34.74 21.72 0.96
C ALA A 230 34.11 23.03 0.46
N ALA A 231 34.45 23.44 -0.76
CA ALA A 231 33.86 24.61 -1.40
C ALA A 231 32.34 24.49 -1.59
N LYS A 232 31.85 23.33 -2.05
CA LYS A 232 30.41 23.07 -2.14
C LYS A 232 29.72 23.26 -0.79
N GLN A 233 30.30 22.72 0.28
CA GLN A 233 29.74 22.80 1.62
C GLN A 233 29.69 24.25 2.14
N GLN A 234 30.73 25.04 1.88
CA GLN A 234 30.76 26.46 2.25
C GLN A 234 29.65 27.25 1.56
N VAL A 235 29.42 26.98 0.28
CA VAL A 235 28.34 27.63 -0.48
C VAL A 235 26.96 27.16 -0.02
N ASP A 236 26.81 25.87 0.33
CA ASP A 236 25.57 25.35 0.93
C ASP A 236 25.23 26.07 2.25
N GLN A 237 26.24 26.39 3.08
CA GLN A 237 26.06 27.15 4.32
C GLN A 237 25.68 28.61 4.07
N ALA A 238 26.20 29.24 3.02
CA ALA A 238 25.89 30.62 2.66
C ALA A 238 24.44 30.81 2.16
N PHE A 239 23.80 29.75 1.66
CA PHE A 239 22.48 29.77 1.02
C PHE A 239 21.40 28.97 1.76
N THR A 240 21.36 29.07 3.09
CA THR A 240 20.29 28.48 3.93
C THR A 240 18.90 29.06 3.65
N ASP A 241 18.82 30.37 3.40
CA ASP A 241 17.64 31.07 2.91
C ASP A 241 18.04 31.91 1.68
N ILE A 242 17.38 31.69 0.55
CA ILE A 242 17.66 32.39 -0.72
C ILE A 242 16.37 32.86 -1.39
N THR A 243 16.36 34.12 -1.82
CA THR A 243 15.21 34.77 -2.46
C THR A 243 15.35 34.87 -3.97
N PRO A 244 14.24 35.03 -4.73
CA PRO A 244 14.29 35.30 -6.17
C PRO A 244 15.14 36.53 -6.53
N HIS A 245 15.10 37.57 -5.69
CA HIS A 245 15.87 38.79 -5.89
C HIS A 245 17.38 38.52 -5.84
N GLU A 246 17.85 37.82 -4.81
CA GLU A 246 19.25 37.45 -4.62
C GLU A 246 19.82 36.60 -5.77
N LEU A 247 18.98 35.81 -6.45
CA LEU A 247 19.41 34.99 -7.58
C LEU A 247 19.39 35.71 -8.94
N SER A 248 18.84 36.92 -9.03
CA SER A 248 18.50 37.57 -10.30
C SER A 248 19.71 37.73 -11.25
N THR A 249 20.84 38.25 -10.78
CA THR A 249 22.07 38.36 -11.60
C THR A 249 22.61 36.99 -12.02
N ALA A 250 22.62 36.01 -11.11
CA ALA A 250 23.11 34.66 -11.40
C ALA A 250 22.25 33.95 -12.46
N ILE A 251 20.93 34.13 -12.38
CA ILE A 251 19.97 33.60 -13.37
C ILE A 251 20.20 34.24 -14.73
N GLN A 252 20.36 35.58 -14.79
CA GLN A 252 20.60 36.26 -16.05
C GLN A 252 21.89 35.75 -16.72
N THR A 253 22.96 35.64 -15.92
CA THR A 253 24.24 35.09 -16.38
C THR A 253 24.08 33.66 -16.93
N ALA A 254 23.35 32.79 -16.21
CA ALA A 254 23.12 31.42 -16.65
C ALA A 254 22.24 31.31 -17.89
N LYS A 255 21.28 32.22 -18.09
CA LYS A 255 20.50 32.31 -19.35
C LYS A 255 21.40 32.69 -20.53
N ASP A 256 22.27 33.67 -20.35
CA ASP A 256 23.20 34.13 -21.38
C ASP A 256 24.23 33.05 -21.78
N LEU A 257 24.48 32.10 -20.87
CA LEU A 257 25.37 30.94 -21.06
C LEU A 257 24.63 29.65 -21.44
N ASP A 258 23.32 29.69 -21.70
CA ASP A 258 22.48 28.50 -21.96
C ASP A 258 22.56 27.40 -20.88
N GLN A 259 22.87 27.78 -19.64
CA GLN A 259 22.97 26.85 -18.49
C GLN A 259 21.61 26.57 -17.84
N ILE A 260 20.63 27.45 -18.06
CA ILE A 260 19.26 27.29 -17.57
C ILE A 260 18.27 27.74 -18.64
N ALA A 261 17.25 26.93 -18.89
CA ALA A 261 16.21 27.24 -19.87
C ALA A 261 15.20 28.25 -19.28
N PRO A 262 14.71 29.24 -20.07
CA PRO A 262 13.80 30.27 -19.57
C PRO A 262 12.50 29.78 -18.94
N PHE A 263 12.02 28.58 -19.31
CA PHE A 263 10.80 28.03 -18.70
C PHE A 263 11.03 27.51 -17.27
N GLN A 264 12.26 27.11 -16.93
CA GLN A 264 12.57 26.48 -15.64
C GLN A 264 12.39 27.47 -14.48
N VAL A 265 12.83 28.72 -14.65
CA VAL A 265 12.67 29.78 -13.64
C VAL A 265 11.20 30.19 -13.41
N LYS A 266 10.31 29.85 -14.34
CA LYS A 266 8.87 30.13 -14.26
C LYS A 266 8.08 29.07 -13.50
N VAL A 267 8.70 27.92 -13.21
CA VAL A 267 8.03 26.76 -12.60
C VAL A 267 8.78 26.18 -11.40
N LEU A 268 10.05 26.52 -11.22
CA LEU A 268 10.89 26.10 -10.10
C LEU A 268 11.09 27.23 -9.09
N ASN A 269 11.14 26.88 -7.80
CA ASN A 269 11.41 27.82 -6.72
C ASN A 269 12.91 28.18 -6.62
N SER A 270 13.24 29.17 -5.77
CA SER A 270 14.62 29.68 -5.62
C SER A 270 15.66 28.61 -5.29
N HIS A 271 15.34 27.67 -4.40
CA HIS A 271 16.27 26.60 -4.02
C HIS A 271 16.51 25.62 -5.17
N GLN A 272 15.46 25.29 -5.91
CA GLN A 272 15.53 24.42 -7.09
C GLN A 272 16.34 25.08 -8.22
N VAL A 273 16.11 26.38 -8.47
CA VAL A 273 16.88 27.15 -9.45
C VAL A 273 18.34 27.26 -9.02
N LEU A 274 18.63 27.60 -7.75
CA LEU A 274 19.99 27.66 -7.23
C LEU A 274 20.78 26.37 -7.49
N LYS A 275 20.15 25.20 -7.32
CA LYS A 275 20.78 23.91 -7.65
C LYS A 275 21.09 23.80 -9.16
N LEU A 276 20.20 24.21 -10.04
CA LEU A 276 20.48 24.18 -11.49
C LEU A 276 21.65 25.12 -11.89
N LEU A 277 21.82 26.24 -11.18
CA LEU A 277 22.90 27.21 -11.44
C LEU A 277 24.30 26.71 -11.01
N ARG A 278 24.38 25.62 -10.24
CA ARG A 278 25.63 25.13 -9.65
C ARG A 278 26.17 23.91 -10.38
N ALA A 279 27.38 24.00 -10.90
CA ALA A 279 28.10 22.90 -11.55
C ALA A 279 28.40 21.74 -10.59
N SER A 280 28.45 22.03 -9.28
CA SER A 280 28.62 21.06 -8.20
C SER A 280 27.35 20.25 -7.90
N THR A 281 26.19 20.65 -8.44
CA THR A 281 24.95 19.89 -8.31
C THR A 281 25.05 18.55 -9.01
N GLU A 282 24.59 17.54 -8.30
CA GLU A 282 24.72 16.15 -8.68
C GLU A 282 23.94 15.87 -9.98
N LYS A 283 24.49 15.02 -10.86
CA LYS A 283 23.94 14.81 -12.20
C LYS A 283 22.48 14.33 -12.15
N GLN A 284 22.16 13.38 -11.26
CA GLN A 284 20.80 12.86 -11.15
C GLN A 284 19.85 13.92 -10.58
N GLU A 285 20.25 14.59 -9.49
CA GLU A 285 19.48 15.70 -8.92
C GLU A 285 19.17 16.80 -9.96
N ARG A 286 20.13 17.11 -10.85
CA ARG A 286 19.91 18.06 -11.95
C ARG A 286 18.89 17.54 -12.97
N LEU A 287 18.93 16.26 -13.34
CA LEU A 287 17.96 15.64 -14.24
C LEU A 287 16.56 15.62 -13.63
N ASP A 288 16.44 15.29 -12.34
CA ASP A 288 15.17 15.27 -11.62
C ASP A 288 14.54 16.68 -11.59
N LEU A 289 15.35 17.72 -11.35
CA LEU A 289 14.90 19.11 -11.41
C LEU A 289 14.49 19.54 -12.83
N GLN A 290 15.17 19.04 -13.86
CA GLN A 290 14.81 19.28 -15.26
C GLN A 290 13.48 18.59 -15.62
N HIS A 291 13.28 17.34 -15.20
CA HIS A 291 12.02 16.61 -15.39
C HIS A 291 10.86 17.28 -14.64
N LEU A 292 11.07 17.65 -13.37
CA LEU A 292 10.08 18.38 -12.59
C LEU A 292 9.68 19.70 -13.27
N ALA A 293 10.65 20.42 -13.86
CA ALA A 293 10.35 21.63 -14.61
C ALA A 293 9.53 21.35 -15.88
N ILE A 294 9.78 20.24 -16.58
CA ILE A 294 9.01 19.82 -17.76
C ILE A 294 7.57 19.46 -17.36
N GLU A 295 7.37 18.67 -16.31
CA GLU A 295 6.04 18.29 -15.81
C GLU A 295 5.22 19.50 -15.36
N ARG A 296 5.86 20.42 -14.63
CA ARG A 296 5.21 21.67 -14.20
C ARG A 296 4.91 22.59 -15.37
N ALA A 297 5.79 22.64 -16.38
CA ALA A 297 5.54 23.37 -17.61
C ALA A 297 4.36 22.79 -18.40
N ALA A 298 4.25 21.46 -18.47
CA ALA A 298 3.10 20.77 -19.08
C ALA A 298 1.81 21.06 -18.31
N THR A 299 1.84 20.99 -16.97
CA THR A 299 0.70 21.35 -16.12
C THR A 299 0.24 22.79 -16.37
N LYS A 300 1.18 23.74 -16.46
CA LYS A 300 0.89 25.13 -16.81
C LYS A 300 0.30 25.27 -18.21
N ALA A 301 0.80 24.54 -19.20
CA ALA A 301 0.27 24.57 -20.56
C ALA A 301 -1.17 24.02 -20.63
N THR A 302 -1.46 22.94 -19.90
CA THR A 302 -2.82 22.39 -19.76
C THR A 302 -3.75 23.42 -19.10
N PHE A 303 -3.30 24.07 -18.02
CA PHE A 303 -4.04 25.15 -17.39
C PHE A 303 -4.39 26.26 -18.40
N GLU A 304 -3.41 26.77 -19.16
CA GLU A 304 -3.64 27.80 -20.18
C GLU A 304 -4.60 27.35 -21.28
N ALA A 305 -4.51 26.09 -21.70
CA ALA A 305 -5.42 25.52 -22.70
C ALA A 305 -6.86 25.41 -22.16
N ASP A 306 -7.04 25.03 -20.91
CA ASP A 306 -8.37 24.96 -20.29
C ASP A 306 -8.94 26.36 -20.04
N ILE A 307 -8.12 27.33 -19.61
CA ILE A 307 -8.52 28.74 -19.52
C ILE A 307 -9.00 29.27 -20.88
N ALA A 308 -8.28 28.96 -21.98
CA ALA A 308 -8.70 29.38 -23.31
C ALA A 308 -10.06 28.80 -23.71
N LYS A 309 -10.32 27.53 -23.40
CA LYS A 309 -11.63 26.89 -23.64
C LYS A 309 -12.73 27.49 -22.77
N LEU A 310 -12.43 27.83 -21.52
CA LEU A 310 -13.39 28.48 -20.62
C LEU A 310 -13.73 29.89 -21.10
N HIS A 311 -12.72 30.65 -21.54
CA HIS A 311 -12.92 31.97 -22.11
C HIS A 311 -13.81 31.92 -23.34
N ASP A 312 -13.52 31.03 -24.29
CA ASP A 312 -14.32 30.81 -25.49
C ASP A 312 -15.78 30.44 -25.15
N ALA A 313 -15.98 29.55 -24.18
CA ALA A 313 -17.31 29.14 -23.73
C ALA A 313 -18.09 30.28 -23.06
N LEU A 314 -17.42 31.15 -22.31
CA LEU A 314 -18.06 32.29 -21.63
C LEU A 314 -18.41 33.42 -22.60
N ASP A 315 -17.59 33.66 -23.63
CA ASP A 315 -17.79 34.73 -24.62
C ASP A 315 -18.93 34.43 -25.62
N HIS A 316 -19.25 33.16 -25.89
CA HIS A 316 -20.25 32.74 -26.88
C HIS A 316 -21.70 32.66 -26.36
N GLY A 317 -22.07 33.48 -25.35
CA GLY A 317 -23.45 33.62 -24.89
C GLY A 317 -23.77 32.95 -23.54
N GLY A 318 -22.74 32.62 -22.75
CA GLY A 318 -22.88 32.09 -21.40
C GLY A 318 -23.06 30.56 -21.31
N LEU A 319 -23.29 30.07 -20.10
CA LEU A 319 -23.40 28.62 -19.82
C LEU A 319 -24.66 28.00 -20.47
N PRO A 320 -24.54 26.83 -21.12
CA PRO A 320 -25.63 26.24 -21.91
C PRO A 320 -26.79 25.77 -21.02
N SER A 321 -28.02 25.87 -21.52
CA SER A 321 -29.18 25.25 -20.85
C SER A 321 -29.13 23.72 -20.99
N LEU A 322 -29.42 22.98 -19.92
CA LEU A 322 -29.49 21.52 -19.97
C LEU A 322 -30.64 21.02 -20.87
N ALA A 323 -31.62 21.86 -21.15
CA ALA A 323 -32.74 21.55 -22.03
C ALA A 323 -32.42 21.67 -23.53
N ASP A 324 -31.32 22.36 -23.88
CA ASP A 324 -30.94 22.58 -25.27
C ASP A 324 -30.30 21.32 -25.87
N PRO A 325 -30.47 21.07 -27.18
CA PRO A 325 -29.77 19.98 -27.87
C PRO A 325 -28.24 20.10 -27.68
N GLY A 326 -27.64 19.10 -27.02
CA GLY A 326 -26.20 19.09 -26.73
C GLY A 326 -25.79 19.85 -25.47
N GLY A 327 -26.70 20.56 -24.79
CA GLY A 327 -26.39 21.38 -23.61
C GLY A 327 -25.78 20.59 -22.45
N VAL A 328 -26.23 19.36 -22.22
CA VAL A 328 -25.63 18.41 -21.25
C VAL A 328 -24.16 18.14 -21.55
N SER A 329 -23.81 17.88 -22.80
CA SER A 329 -22.42 17.57 -23.19
C SER A 329 -21.52 18.81 -23.11
N SER A 330 -22.03 19.95 -23.56
CA SER A 330 -21.31 21.23 -23.48
C SER A 330 -21.06 21.64 -22.03
N MET A 331 -22.05 21.49 -21.14
CA MET A 331 -21.89 21.78 -19.72
C MET A 331 -20.93 20.80 -19.03
N ALA A 332 -20.95 19.52 -19.40
CA ALA A 332 -20.01 18.53 -18.85
C ALA A 332 -18.56 18.91 -19.19
N LYS A 333 -18.30 19.31 -20.43
CA LYS A 333 -16.98 19.81 -20.86
C LYS A 333 -16.58 21.08 -20.11
N PHE A 334 -17.51 22.03 -19.98
CA PHE A 334 -17.25 23.27 -19.22
C PHE A 334 -16.87 22.97 -17.76
N LEU A 335 -17.62 22.08 -17.10
CA LEU A 335 -17.35 21.68 -15.72
C LEU A 335 -16.02 20.96 -15.57
N ASP A 336 -15.67 20.08 -16.51
CA ASP A 336 -14.39 19.38 -16.54
C ASP A 336 -13.22 20.38 -16.71
N HIS A 337 -13.28 21.27 -17.71
CA HIS A 337 -12.25 22.31 -17.88
C HIS A 337 -12.14 23.23 -16.65
N THR A 338 -13.26 23.59 -16.02
CA THR A 338 -13.25 24.42 -14.79
C THR A 338 -12.59 23.67 -13.63
N HIS A 339 -12.88 22.39 -13.47
CA HIS A 339 -12.29 21.53 -12.45
C HIS A 339 -10.78 21.35 -12.67
N GLN A 340 -10.36 20.97 -13.87
CA GLN A 340 -8.95 20.77 -14.21
C GLN A 340 -8.14 22.07 -14.05
N ALA A 341 -8.68 23.20 -14.52
CA ALA A 341 -8.06 24.49 -14.32
C ALA A 341 -7.96 24.87 -12.83
N GLY A 342 -8.98 24.57 -12.02
CA GLY A 342 -8.95 24.77 -10.57
C GLY A 342 -7.87 23.97 -9.86
N VAL A 343 -7.77 22.67 -10.16
CA VAL A 343 -6.73 21.77 -9.60
C VAL A 343 -5.34 22.25 -10.00
N ALA A 344 -5.12 22.55 -11.28
CA ALA A 344 -3.85 23.05 -11.77
C ALA A 344 -3.48 24.40 -11.13
N TYR A 345 -4.44 25.32 -10.97
CA TYR A 345 -4.23 26.61 -10.30
C TYR A 345 -3.77 26.43 -8.85
N THR A 346 -4.41 25.53 -8.08
CA THR A 346 -4.00 25.21 -6.71
C THR A 346 -2.59 24.62 -6.67
N ALA A 347 -2.26 23.68 -7.56
CA ALA A 347 -0.92 23.12 -7.66
C ALA A 347 0.11 24.22 -7.95
N MET A 348 -0.13 25.03 -8.99
CA MET A 348 0.74 26.14 -9.40
C MET A 348 0.97 27.18 -8.30
N SER A 349 -0.04 27.50 -7.49
CA SER A 349 0.10 28.45 -6.38
C SER A 349 1.08 27.99 -5.29
N SER A 350 1.31 26.68 -5.18
CA SER A 350 2.24 26.11 -4.18
C SER A 350 3.70 26.14 -4.64
N TRP A 351 3.95 26.27 -5.96
CA TRP A 351 5.29 26.11 -6.51
C TRP A 351 6.24 27.25 -6.15
N LYS A 352 5.71 28.45 -5.90
CA LYS A 352 6.49 29.67 -5.58
C LYS A 352 7.69 29.88 -6.55
N PRO A 353 7.44 29.95 -7.87
CA PRO A 353 8.52 30.06 -8.83
C PRO A 353 9.28 31.39 -8.72
N VAL A 354 10.52 31.40 -9.18
CA VAL A 354 11.38 32.60 -9.17
C VAL A 354 10.79 33.72 -10.03
N GLU A 355 10.30 33.38 -11.22
CA GLU A 355 9.55 34.28 -12.10
C GLU A 355 8.06 33.90 -12.05
N PRO A 356 7.27 34.48 -11.12
CA PRO A 356 5.86 34.16 -11.02
C PRO A 356 5.13 34.50 -12.31
N THR A 357 4.49 33.48 -12.88
CA THR A 357 3.66 33.61 -14.09
C THR A 357 2.18 33.43 -13.81
N LEU A 358 1.83 33.03 -12.58
CA LEU A 358 0.45 32.87 -12.16
C LEU A 358 -0.10 34.22 -11.66
N ALA A 359 -0.76 34.95 -12.55
CA ALA A 359 -1.61 36.06 -12.15
C ALA A 359 -2.97 35.55 -11.66
N HIS A 360 -3.70 36.41 -10.94
CA HIS A 360 -5.12 36.21 -10.72
C HIS A 360 -5.81 35.95 -12.08
N ASN A 361 -6.56 34.85 -12.18
CA ASN A 361 -7.20 34.47 -13.42
C ASN A 361 -8.70 34.76 -13.34
N GLU A 362 -9.10 35.90 -13.91
CA GLU A 362 -10.49 36.37 -13.93
C GLU A 362 -11.41 35.36 -14.62
N THR A 363 -10.94 34.69 -15.68
CA THR A 363 -11.73 33.68 -16.41
C THR A 363 -12.07 32.48 -15.53
N LEU A 364 -11.10 31.92 -14.80
CA LEU A 364 -11.35 30.83 -13.86
C LEU A 364 -12.29 31.27 -12.73
N GLN A 365 -12.07 32.48 -12.20
CA GLN A 365 -12.94 33.02 -11.15
C GLN A 365 -14.38 33.13 -11.64
N ILE A 366 -14.59 33.76 -12.80
CA ILE A 366 -15.91 33.91 -13.43
C ILE A 366 -16.52 32.53 -13.65
N ALA A 367 -15.78 31.59 -14.25
CA ALA A 367 -16.25 30.23 -14.51
C ALA A 367 -16.72 29.52 -13.24
N GLN A 368 -15.98 29.63 -12.14
CA GLN A 368 -16.36 29.04 -10.85
C GLN A 368 -17.59 29.74 -10.23
N THR A 369 -17.68 31.07 -10.35
CA THR A 369 -18.77 31.84 -9.75
C THR A 369 -20.09 31.72 -10.52
N GLU A 370 -20.05 31.57 -11.84
CA GLU A 370 -21.25 31.51 -12.70
C GLU A 370 -22.01 30.18 -12.60
N ILE A 371 -21.34 29.08 -12.19
CA ILE A 371 -21.98 27.76 -12.01
C ILE A 371 -23.13 27.83 -11.00
N GLY A 372 -22.98 28.64 -9.96
CA GLY A 372 -24.00 28.79 -8.91
C GLY A 372 -25.30 29.43 -9.43
N PRO A 373 -25.27 30.66 -9.96
CA PRO A 373 -26.40 31.32 -10.61
C PRO A 373 -26.99 30.51 -11.78
N TRP A 374 -26.14 29.91 -12.61
CA TRP A 374 -26.60 29.05 -13.71
C TRP A 374 -27.43 27.85 -13.20
N ALA A 375 -26.96 27.17 -12.15
CA ALA A 375 -27.68 26.04 -11.57
C ALA A 375 -29.06 26.45 -11.01
N ASP A 376 -29.24 27.70 -10.57
CA ASP A 376 -30.54 28.18 -10.11
C ASP A 376 -31.56 28.28 -11.26
N GLN A 377 -31.08 28.58 -12.47
CA GLN A 377 -31.91 28.72 -13.70
C GLN A 377 -32.31 27.38 -14.31
N GLN A 378 -31.64 26.28 -13.98
CA GLN A 378 -31.95 24.96 -14.52
C GLN A 378 -33.14 24.30 -13.82
N GLU A 379 -33.87 23.45 -14.54
CA GLU A 379 -34.92 22.60 -13.95
C GLU A 379 -34.30 21.53 -13.03
N LEU A 380 -34.94 21.27 -11.88
CA LEU A 380 -34.40 20.33 -10.88
C LEU A 380 -34.24 18.91 -11.42
N LYS A 381 -35.15 18.46 -12.28
CA LYS A 381 -35.09 17.14 -12.92
C LYS A 381 -33.82 17.00 -13.78
N ASP A 382 -33.47 18.06 -14.50
CA ASP A 382 -32.36 18.08 -15.46
C ASP A 382 -31.03 18.22 -14.72
N LEU A 383 -30.99 19.04 -13.65
CA LEU A 383 -29.84 19.09 -12.74
C LEU A 383 -29.52 17.74 -12.11
N ARG A 384 -30.56 17.02 -11.65
CA ARG A 384 -30.40 15.69 -11.05
C ARG A 384 -29.86 14.68 -12.05
N ALA A 385 -30.38 14.68 -13.27
CA ALA A 385 -29.86 13.83 -14.34
C ALA A 385 -28.40 14.20 -14.66
N PHE A 386 -28.08 15.49 -14.72
CA PHE A 386 -26.76 15.99 -15.04
C PHE A 386 -25.70 15.61 -14.02
N VAL A 387 -25.95 15.80 -12.71
CA VAL A 387 -24.98 15.43 -11.66
C VAL A 387 -24.76 13.91 -11.57
N VAL A 388 -25.68 13.10 -12.08
CA VAL A 388 -25.50 11.64 -12.23
C VAL A 388 -24.65 11.33 -13.44
N SER A 389 -24.94 11.93 -14.61
CA SER A 389 -24.13 11.73 -15.82
C SER A 389 -22.70 12.24 -15.66
N ALA A 390 -22.51 13.28 -14.85
CA ALA A 390 -21.19 13.81 -14.49
C ALA A 390 -20.48 12.99 -13.40
N GLY A 391 -21.05 11.87 -12.94
CA GLY A 391 -20.43 10.98 -11.95
C GLY A 391 -20.34 11.54 -10.52
N LEU A 392 -21.01 12.67 -10.23
CA LEU A 392 -20.91 13.31 -8.92
C LEU A 392 -21.71 12.55 -7.86
N ILE A 393 -22.89 12.06 -8.20
CA ILE A 393 -23.75 11.28 -7.30
C ILE A 393 -24.48 10.16 -8.05
N THR A 394 -24.95 9.15 -7.32
CA THR A 394 -25.76 8.06 -7.89
C THR A 394 -27.19 8.53 -8.23
N ALA A 395 -27.90 7.78 -9.08
CA ALA A 395 -29.30 8.06 -9.42
C ALA A 395 -30.20 8.13 -8.18
N ASP A 396 -29.97 7.26 -7.20
CA ASP A 396 -30.70 7.24 -5.92
C ASP A 396 -30.43 8.49 -5.08
N GLN A 397 -29.17 8.95 -5.05
CA GLN A 397 -28.78 10.19 -4.37
C GLN A 397 -29.36 11.42 -5.04
N ALA A 398 -29.36 11.46 -6.37
CA ALA A 398 -29.96 12.54 -7.13
C ALA A 398 -31.47 12.64 -6.88
N ALA A 399 -32.19 11.52 -6.79
CA ALA A 399 -33.62 11.51 -6.48
C ALA A 399 -33.96 12.17 -5.12
N ALA A 400 -33.05 12.09 -4.15
CA ALA A 400 -33.17 12.72 -2.83
C ALA A 400 -32.56 14.13 -2.75
N ALA A 401 -31.73 14.54 -3.71
CA ALA A 401 -31.00 15.81 -3.69
C ALA A 401 -31.92 17.01 -4.02
N PRO A 402 -32.09 18.00 -3.13
CA PRO A 402 -32.72 19.28 -3.49
C PRO A 402 -31.81 20.09 -4.41
N LYS A 403 -32.38 21.09 -5.10
CA LYS A 403 -31.66 21.99 -6.03
C LYS A 403 -30.40 22.59 -5.39
N SER A 404 -30.48 23.00 -4.13
CA SER A 404 -29.34 23.54 -3.38
C SER A 404 -28.17 22.58 -3.25
N ILE A 405 -28.41 21.27 -3.04
CA ILE A 405 -27.32 20.29 -2.94
C ILE A 405 -26.71 20.01 -4.32
N CYS A 406 -27.53 19.91 -5.38
CA CYS A 406 -27.02 19.76 -6.75
C CYS A 406 -26.12 20.96 -7.12
N LYS A 407 -26.57 22.18 -6.80
CA LYS A 407 -25.78 23.41 -6.98
C LYS A 407 -24.46 23.36 -6.21
N THR A 408 -24.50 23.05 -4.92
CA THR A 408 -23.26 22.98 -4.11
C THR A 408 -22.30 21.92 -4.62
N LEU A 409 -22.78 20.75 -5.05
CA LEU A 409 -21.92 19.71 -5.64
C LEU A 409 -21.18 20.20 -6.88
N LEU A 410 -21.89 20.87 -7.80
CA LEU A 410 -21.31 21.42 -9.02
C LEU A 410 -20.28 22.52 -8.71
N VAL A 411 -20.60 23.43 -7.79
CA VAL A 411 -19.69 24.48 -7.35
C VAL A 411 -18.44 23.88 -6.72
N GLN A 412 -18.58 22.95 -5.77
CA GLN A 412 -17.43 22.34 -5.09
C GLN A 412 -16.58 21.48 -6.03
N GLN A 413 -17.19 20.82 -7.01
CA GLN A 413 -16.46 20.14 -8.08
C GLN A 413 -15.61 21.12 -8.89
N ALA A 414 -16.17 22.27 -9.29
CA ALA A 414 -15.45 23.30 -10.03
C ALA A 414 -14.29 23.94 -9.24
N TYR A 415 -14.37 23.97 -7.91
CA TYR A 415 -13.28 24.39 -7.03
C TYR A 415 -12.24 23.29 -6.75
N GLY A 416 -12.44 22.06 -7.24
CA GLY A 416 -11.54 20.93 -6.94
C GLY A 416 -11.61 20.43 -5.49
N ALA A 417 -12.65 20.81 -4.74
CA ALA A 417 -12.80 20.51 -3.31
C ALA A 417 -13.39 19.09 -3.08
N SER A 418 -12.59 18.06 -3.37
CA SER A 418 -13.00 16.65 -3.33
C SER A 418 -13.55 16.20 -1.95
N SER A 419 -13.02 16.73 -0.85
CA SER A 419 -13.47 16.45 0.52
C SER A 419 -14.86 17.01 0.83
N SER A 420 -15.21 18.18 0.29
CA SER A 420 -16.53 18.81 0.42
C SER A 420 -17.58 18.08 -0.42
N VAL A 421 -17.21 17.61 -1.62
CA VAL A 421 -18.06 16.76 -2.46
C VAL A 421 -18.36 15.44 -1.74
N ALA A 422 -17.35 14.77 -1.16
CA ALA A 422 -17.52 13.53 -0.40
C ALA A 422 -18.46 13.70 0.81
N SER A 423 -18.33 14.82 1.53
CA SER A 423 -19.20 15.14 2.67
C SER A 423 -20.67 15.32 2.28
N LEU A 424 -20.95 15.92 1.12
CA LEU A 424 -22.30 16.07 0.58
C LEU A 424 -22.89 14.74 0.11
N LYS A 425 -22.08 13.86 -0.48
CA LYS A 425 -22.48 12.48 -0.82
C LYS A 425 -22.94 11.74 0.45
N HIS A 426 -22.20 11.87 1.55
CA HIS A 426 -22.53 11.25 2.84
C HIS A 426 -23.88 11.75 3.38
N SER A 427 -24.12 13.07 3.38
CA SER A 427 -25.39 13.64 3.85
C SER A 427 -26.61 13.22 3.02
N LEU A 428 -26.44 13.05 1.70
CA LEU A 428 -27.49 12.50 0.84
C LEU A 428 -27.75 11.02 1.13
N GLN A 429 -26.69 10.26 1.39
CA GLN A 429 -26.78 8.84 1.73
C GLN A 429 -27.57 8.61 3.02
N GLU A 430 -27.36 9.46 4.04
CA GLU A 430 -28.15 9.45 5.27
C GLU A 430 -29.64 9.73 5.02
N LYS A 431 -29.96 10.72 4.16
CA LYS A 431 -31.36 11.04 3.80
C LYS A 431 -32.06 9.93 3.03
N ILE A 432 -31.35 9.19 2.18
CA ILE A 432 -31.88 8.03 1.44
C ILE A 432 -32.13 6.86 2.39
N ALA A 433 -31.24 6.64 3.36
CA ALA A 433 -31.40 5.61 4.38
C ALA A 433 -32.68 5.82 5.21
N LEU A 434 -33.09 7.08 5.46
CA LEU A 434 -34.37 7.39 6.10
C LEU A 434 -35.61 7.18 5.21
N LYS A 435 -35.49 7.29 3.88
CA LYS A 435 -36.63 7.25 2.95
C LYS A 435 -36.95 5.85 2.41
N ASN A 436 -35.95 4.96 2.36
CA ASN A 436 -36.08 3.62 1.76
C ASN A 436 -36.58 2.52 2.73
N SER A 437 -37.20 2.88 3.86
CA SER A 437 -37.87 1.90 4.76
C SER A 437 -39.22 1.38 4.21
N THR A 438 -39.61 1.76 2.98
CA THR A 438 -40.86 1.28 2.37
C THR A 438 -40.69 0.94 0.87
N LYS A 439 -41.00 -0.32 0.53
CA LYS A 439 -41.22 -0.95 -0.79
C LYS A 439 -40.04 -1.65 -1.51
N SER A 440 -40.42 -2.69 -2.24
CA SER A 440 -39.79 -4.01 -2.36
C SER A 440 -39.27 -4.39 -3.77
N LEU A 441 -38.35 -5.37 -3.77
CA LEU A 441 -38.09 -6.48 -4.74
C LEU A 441 -37.61 -6.20 -6.20
N PRO A 442 -36.56 -6.94 -6.67
CA PRO A 442 -36.10 -6.96 -8.07
C PRO A 442 -36.21 -8.35 -8.79
N PRO A 443 -35.93 -8.42 -10.12
CA PRO A 443 -36.03 -9.64 -10.96
C PRO A 443 -34.68 -10.33 -11.31
N LYS A 444 -34.77 -11.43 -12.08
CA LYS A 444 -33.86 -12.61 -12.23
C LYS A 444 -32.68 -12.54 -13.23
N VAL A 445 -31.56 -13.09 -12.74
CA VAL A 445 -30.46 -13.99 -13.24
C VAL A 445 -30.40 -14.52 -14.69
N GLY A 446 -29.17 -14.51 -15.25
CA GLY A 446 -28.63 -15.43 -16.29
C GLY A 446 -27.31 -16.12 -15.85
N LYS A 447 -27.03 -17.33 -16.36
CA LYS A 447 -26.06 -18.35 -15.88
C LYS A 447 -24.61 -18.20 -16.42
N SER A 448 -23.62 -18.67 -15.65
CA SER A 448 -22.19 -18.80 -16.01
C SER A 448 -21.77 -20.23 -16.36
N ALA A 449 -20.68 -20.36 -17.15
CA ALA A 449 -20.02 -21.60 -17.56
C ALA A 449 -18.64 -21.78 -16.88
N LYS A 450 -18.16 -23.03 -16.82
CA LYS A 450 -16.99 -23.55 -16.07
C LYS A 450 -15.64 -23.17 -16.70
N ALA A 451 -14.60 -23.01 -15.86
CA ALA A 451 -13.19 -22.81 -16.26
C ALA A 451 -12.34 -24.09 -16.11
N PRO A 452 -11.33 -24.35 -16.98
CA PRO A 452 -10.37 -25.44 -16.89
C PRO A 452 -9.01 -25.05 -16.29
N ILE A 453 -8.19 -26.08 -16.00
CA ILE A 453 -6.94 -26.13 -15.22
C ILE A 453 -5.71 -25.79 -16.11
N VAL A 454 -4.72 -25.06 -15.59
CA VAL A 454 -3.51 -24.55 -16.30
C VAL A 454 -2.19 -25.06 -15.65
N GLU A 455 -1.18 -25.38 -16.47
CA GLU A 455 0.15 -25.92 -16.08
C GLU A 455 1.23 -24.85 -15.76
N VAL A 456 2.32 -25.30 -15.09
CA VAL A 456 3.27 -24.53 -14.24
C VAL A 456 4.51 -23.95 -14.97
N PRO A 457 4.99 -22.73 -14.63
CA PRO A 457 6.21 -22.09 -15.18
C PRO A 457 7.55 -22.75 -14.80
N ARG A 458 8.55 -22.68 -15.70
CA ARG A 458 9.84 -23.41 -15.59
C ARG A 458 11.00 -22.65 -14.91
N SER A 459 10.98 -21.31 -14.73
CA SER A 459 12.04 -20.55 -14.02
C SER A 459 11.65 -20.19 -12.57
N ALA A 460 12.62 -19.95 -11.68
CA ALA A 460 12.35 -19.61 -10.27
C ALA A 460 11.65 -18.25 -10.12
N PHE A 461 12.08 -17.25 -10.90
CA PHE A 461 11.48 -15.92 -10.95
C PHE A 461 10.07 -15.92 -11.58
N GLY A 462 9.88 -16.61 -12.71
CA GLY A 462 8.57 -16.73 -13.35
C GLY A 462 7.55 -17.47 -12.49
N ARG A 463 8.01 -18.40 -11.63
CA ARG A 463 7.18 -19.02 -10.59
C ARG A 463 6.80 -18.02 -9.49
N GLN A 464 7.77 -17.27 -8.94
CA GLN A 464 7.50 -16.27 -7.89
C GLN A 464 6.55 -15.15 -8.37
N HIS A 465 6.73 -14.64 -9.59
CA HIS A 465 5.85 -13.63 -10.18
C HIS A 465 4.42 -14.16 -10.43
N ALA A 466 4.29 -15.37 -10.99
CA ALA A 466 2.99 -16.01 -11.17
C ALA A 466 2.30 -16.33 -9.82
N GLU A 467 3.08 -16.70 -8.80
CA GLU A 467 2.60 -16.92 -7.43
C GLU A 467 2.08 -15.62 -6.79
N MET A 468 2.76 -14.49 -6.99
CA MET A 468 2.33 -13.17 -6.54
C MET A 468 1.00 -12.75 -7.18
N LEU A 469 0.90 -12.81 -8.51
CA LEU A 469 -0.33 -12.46 -9.23
C LEU A 469 -1.49 -13.42 -8.89
N SER A 470 -1.20 -14.71 -8.71
CA SER A 470 -2.19 -15.69 -8.22
C SER A 470 -2.68 -15.33 -6.82
N ALA A 471 -1.77 -14.94 -5.91
CA ALA A 471 -2.12 -14.54 -4.55
C ALA A 471 -3.03 -13.31 -4.51
N LEU A 472 -2.73 -12.29 -5.31
CA LEU A 472 -3.55 -11.08 -5.43
C LEU A 472 -4.93 -11.40 -6.02
N LYS A 473 -5.00 -12.19 -7.10
CA LYS A 473 -6.27 -12.59 -7.74
C LYS A 473 -7.15 -13.39 -6.78
N GLN A 474 -6.59 -14.36 -6.06
CA GLN A 474 -7.35 -15.17 -5.10
C GLN A 474 -7.82 -14.36 -3.89
N THR A 475 -7.01 -13.42 -3.39
CA THR A 475 -7.41 -12.52 -2.30
C THR A 475 -8.56 -11.59 -2.73
N LYS A 476 -8.47 -10.99 -3.92
CA LYS A 476 -9.54 -10.20 -4.54
C LYS A 476 -10.82 -11.04 -4.71
N ALA A 477 -10.68 -12.27 -5.16
CA ALA A 477 -11.78 -13.22 -5.33
C ALA A 477 -12.45 -13.63 -4.00
N ALA A 478 -11.68 -13.78 -2.93
CA ALA A 478 -12.21 -14.09 -1.60
C ALA A 478 -13.03 -12.91 -1.08
N LEU A 479 -12.48 -11.69 -1.14
CA LEU A 479 -13.12 -10.47 -0.65
C LEU A 479 -14.34 -10.05 -1.47
N ALA A 480 -14.28 -10.15 -2.80
CA ALA A 480 -15.41 -9.83 -3.68
C ALA A 480 -16.61 -10.76 -3.46
N ALA A 481 -16.37 -11.99 -2.99
CA ALA A 481 -17.42 -12.94 -2.67
C ALA A 481 -18.05 -12.73 -1.29
N LEU A 482 -17.42 -11.91 -0.41
CA LEU A 482 -17.95 -11.67 0.93
C LEU A 482 -19.22 -10.82 0.85
N PRO A 483 -20.32 -11.24 1.52
CA PRO A 483 -21.51 -10.43 1.64
C PRO A 483 -21.19 -9.10 2.34
N LYS A 484 -21.79 -7.99 1.85
CA LYS A 484 -21.68 -6.67 2.49
C LYS A 484 -21.95 -6.78 4.00
N PRO A 485 -21.08 -6.22 4.87
CA PRO A 485 -21.28 -6.27 6.30
C PRO A 485 -22.62 -5.65 6.71
N ALA A 486 -23.35 -6.33 7.60
CA ALA A 486 -24.52 -5.79 8.26
C ALA A 486 -24.14 -5.31 9.67
N GLU A 487 -24.80 -4.25 10.16
CA GLU A 487 -24.58 -3.74 11.52
C GLU A 487 -25.00 -4.78 12.56
N PRO A 488 -24.14 -5.14 13.55
CA PRO A 488 -24.46 -6.18 14.53
C PRO A 488 -25.74 -5.90 15.33
N SER A 489 -25.98 -4.63 15.67
CA SER A 489 -27.19 -4.21 16.39
C SER A 489 -28.45 -4.34 15.53
N ALA A 490 -28.34 -4.11 14.22
CA ALA A 490 -29.42 -4.35 13.28
C ALA A 490 -29.73 -5.85 13.18
N VAL A 491 -28.71 -6.69 12.95
CA VAL A 491 -28.88 -8.15 12.86
C VAL A 491 -29.45 -8.76 14.14
N ALA A 492 -29.05 -8.25 15.31
CA ALA A 492 -29.62 -8.67 16.59
C ALA A 492 -31.11 -8.34 16.74
N ALA A 493 -31.60 -7.30 16.05
CA ALA A 493 -33.00 -6.88 16.05
C ALA A 493 -33.83 -7.53 14.93
N TRP A 494 -33.20 -8.29 14.03
CA TRP A 494 -33.90 -8.91 12.91
C TRP A 494 -34.78 -10.08 13.35
N ASP A 495 -36.00 -10.10 12.83
CA ASP A 495 -36.82 -11.30 12.82
C ASP A 495 -36.46 -12.14 11.59
N PHE A 496 -35.81 -13.27 11.82
CA PHE A 496 -35.44 -14.23 10.78
C PHE A 496 -36.60 -15.15 10.37
N GLY A 497 -37.78 -15.02 11.00
CA GLY A 497 -38.98 -15.78 10.68
C GLY A 497 -38.80 -17.30 10.75
N VAL A 498 -39.69 -18.03 10.09
CA VAL A 498 -39.65 -19.50 10.03
C VAL A 498 -38.55 -19.96 9.07
N GLY A 499 -37.53 -20.61 9.62
CA GLY A 499 -36.44 -21.20 8.85
C GLY A 499 -36.78 -22.57 8.27
N LYS A 500 -36.09 -22.96 7.19
CA LYS A 500 -36.16 -24.30 6.60
C LYS A 500 -34.93 -25.12 7.02
N PRO A 501 -35.07 -26.40 7.44
CA PRO A 501 -33.93 -27.25 7.72
C PRO A 501 -32.95 -27.30 6.55
N ALA A 502 -31.65 -27.29 6.85
CA ALA A 502 -30.58 -27.30 5.86
C ALA A 502 -29.63 -28.47 6.13
N HIS A 503 -29.51 -29.38 5.16
CA HIS A 503 -28.65 -30.55 5.25
C HIS A 503 -27.23 -30.24 4.76
N LEU A 504 -26.55 -29.33 5.45
CA LEU A 504 -25.20 -28.84 5.12
C LEU A 504 -24.12 -29.49 6.02
N GLY A 505 -24.31 -30.75 6.41
CA GLY A 505 -23.39 -31.49 7.30
C GLY A 505 -23.28 -30.95 8.74
N GLY A 506 -22.31 -31.46 9.50
CA GLY A 506 -21.99 -31.04 10.88
C GLY A 506 -22.97 -31.51 11.97
N THR A 507 -22.60 -31.30 13.24
CA THR A 507 -23.36 -31.82 14.42
C THR A 507 -24.44 -30.89 14.93
N HIS A 508 -24.40 -29.61 14.55
CA HIS A 508 -25.32 -28.57 15.00
C HIS A 508 -26.51 -28.43 14.04
N PRO A 509 -27.75 -28.28 14.55
CA PRO A 509 -28.92 -28.05 13.70
C PRO A 509 -28.75 -26.75 12.91
N LYS A 510 -29.00 -26.84 11.60
CA LYS A 510 -28.86 -25.75 10.65
C LYS A 510 -30.21 -25.44 9.99
N THR A 511 -30.55 -24.17 9.93
CA THR A 511 -31.74 -23.68 9.22
C THR A 511 -31.38 -22.53 8.30
N LEU A 512 -32.00 -22.49 7.12
CA LEU A 512 -31.92 -21.38 6.18
C LEU A 512 -33.10 -20.44 6.41
N HIS A 513 -32.79 -19.16 6.51
CA HIS A 513 -33.75 -18.08 6.71
C HIS A 513 -33.61 -17.07 5.58
N THR A 514 -34.70 -16.39 5.24
CA THR A 514 -34.64 -15.17 4.43
C THR A 514 -34.57 -14.00 5.40
N GLY A 515 -33.44 -13.28 5.42
CA GLY A 515 -33.27 -12.10 6.26
C GLY A 515 -34.16 -10.94 5.80
N PRO A 516 -34.37 -9.91 6.64
CA PRO A 516 -35.06 -8.67 6.26
C PRO A 516 -34.44 -7.95 5.06
N ASP A 517 -33.16 -8.21 4.77
CA ASP A 517 -32.44 -7.75 3.59
C ASP A 517 -32.79 -8.52 2.29
N GLY A 518 -33.70 -9.50 2.36
CA GLY A 518 -34.09 -10.36 1.26
C GLY A 518 -33.07 -11.44 0.89
N LYS A 519 -31.95 -11.54 1.62
CA LYS A 519 -30.89 -12.52 1.34
C LYS A 519 -31.08 -13.80 2.14
N THR A 520 -30.38 -14.85 1.73
CA THR A 520 -30.38 -16.12 2.46
C THR A 520 -29.33 -16.09 3.57
N TRP A 521 -29.76 -16.44 4.77
CA TRP A 521 -28.94 -16.53 5.98
C TRP A 521 -28.97 -17.95 6.53
N LEU A 522 -27.82 -18.44 6.95
CA LEU A 522 -27.67 -19.67 7.69
C LEU A 522 -27.74 -19.35 9.18
N ALA A 523 -28.64 -20.02 9.88
CA ALA A 523 -28.69 -20.06 11.33
C ALA A 523 -28.17 -21.41 11.83
N LYS A 524 -27.34 -21.38 12.88
CA LYS A 524 -26.87 -22.58 13.57
C LYS A 524 -27.29 -22.52 15.03
N GLY A 525 -27.99 -23.56 15.48
CA GLY A 525 -28.36 -23.73 16.88
C GLY A 525 -27.39 -24.64 17.64
N GLU A 526 -27.45 -24.59 18.96
CA GLU A 526 -26.72 -25.55 19.80
C GLU A 526 -27.46 -26.90 19.85
N ALA A 527 -26.85 -27.98 19.32
CA ALA A 527 -27.43 -29.33 19.40
C ALA A 527 -27.56 -29.79 20.87
N THR A 528 -26.55 -29.48 21.67
CA THR A 528 -26.59 -29.60 23.14
C THR A 528 -26.65 -28.19 23.71
N PRO A 529 -27.72 -27.77 24.39
CA PRO A 529 -27.83 -26.43 24.95
C PRO A 529 -26.69 -26.11 25.92
N ARG A 530 -25.98 -25.01 25.67
CA ARG A 530 -24.93 -24.43 26.52
C ARG A 530 -25.17 -22.94 26.74
N GLY A 531 -26.44 -22.53 26.80
CA GLY A 531 -26.82 -21.15 27.05
C GLY A 531 -26.34 -20.14 25.99
N GLY A 532 -25.98 -20.60 24.78
CA GLY A 532 -25.43 -19.75 23.72
C GLY A 532 -23.90 -19.57 23.78
N ALA A 533 -23.19 -20.28 24.65
CA ALA A 533 -21.73 -20.16 24.75
C ALA A 533 -20.99 -20.51 23.44
N VAL A 534 -21.47 -21.49 22.67
CA VAL A 534 -20.88 -21.84 21.36
C VAL A 534 -21.22 -20.81 20.30
N VAL A 535 -22.42 -20.24 20.37
CA VAL A 535 -22.89 -19.16 19.48
C VAL A 535 -22.03 -17.91 19.64
N GLU A 536 -21.77 -17.50 20.89
CA GLU A 536 -20.90 -16.37 21.19
C GLU A 536 -19.44 -16.63 20.79
N ALA A 537 -18.95 -17.85 20.99
CA ALA A 537 -17.62 -18.25 20.53
C ALA A 537 -17.49 -18.12 19.01
N GLU A 538 -18.46 -18.63 18.24
CA GLU A 538 -18.43 -18.54 16.77
C GLU A 538 -18.44 -17.09 16.27
N ALA A 539 -19.31 -16.23 16.85
CA ALA A 539 -19.39 -14.82 16.49
C ALA A 539 -18.14 -14.02 16.88
N ALA A 540 -17.58 -14.28 18.07
CA ALA A 540 -16.34 -13.63 18.52
C ALA A 540 -15.15 -14.03 17.65
N THR A 541 -15.03 -15.32 17.28
CA THR A 541 -13.97 -15.78 16.38
C THR A 541 -14.09 -15.14 15.00
N SER A 542 -15.29 -15.07 14.41
CA SER A 542 -15.49 -14.40 13.11
C SER A 542 -14.98 -12.95 13.13
N ARG A 543 -15.31 -12.18 14.18
CA ARG A 543 -14.82 -10.80 14.34
C ARG A 543 -13.29 -10.74 14.49
N ALA A 544 -12.72 -11.62 15.30
CA ALA A 544 -11.28 -11.66 15.53
C ALA A 544 -10.49 -12.08 14.27
N LEU A 545 -10.99 -13.05 13.50
CA LEU A 545 -10.41 -13.46 12.21
C LEU A 545 -10.44 -12.32 11.19
N LYS A 546 -11.55 -11.57 11.12
CA LYS A 546 -11.65 -10.39 10.26
C LYS A 546 -10.61 -9.34 10.68
N ARG A 547 -10.46 -9.09 12.00
CA ARG A 547 -9.47 -8.15 12.52
C ARG A 547 -8.03 -8.58 12.26
N ALA A 548 -7.79 -9.89 12.16
CA ALA A 548 -6.51 -10.49 11.79
C ALA A 548 -6.21 -10.45 10.27
N GLY A 549 -7.10 -9.84 9.47
CA GLY A 549 -6.90 -9.66 8.02
C GLY A 549 -7.40 -10.82 7.16
N LEU A 550 -8.14 -11.79 7.71
CA LEU A 550 -8.65 -12.92 6.93
C LEU A 550 -9.99 -12.61 6.25
N PRO A 551 -10.22 -13.14 5.03
CA PRO A 551 -11.50 -13.01 4.33
C PRO A 551 -12.54 -13.97 4.91
N VAL A 552 -13.18 -13.56 6.01
CA VAL A 552 -14.14 -14.39 6.77
C VAL A 552 -15.58 -13.88 6.63
N VAL A 553 -16.53 -14.82 6.63
CA VAL A 553 -17.97 -14.52 6.66
C VAL A 553 -18.33 -13.88 7.99
N PRO A 554 -19.07 -12.74 8.02
CA PRO A 554 -19.51 -12.17 9.28
C PRO A 554 -20.52 -13.08 9.97
N VAL A 555 -20.27 -13.40 11.24
CA VAL A 555 -21.16 -14.21 12.09
C VAL A 555 -21.66 -13.37 13.25
N PHE A 556 -22.95 -13.45 13.54
CA PHE A 556 -23.61 -12.72 14.61
C PHE A 556 -24.28 -13.67 15.58
N ALA A 557 -24.21 -13.37 16.87
CA ALA A 557 -24.99 -14.05 17.89
C ALA A 557 -26.37 -13.39 17.99
N THR A 558 -27.44 -14.18 17.91
CA THR A 558 -28.82 -13.70 18.03
C THR A 558 -29.73 -14.79 18.65
N LYS A 559 -31.05 -14.56 18.65
CA LYS A 559 -32.05 -15.54 19.05
C LYS A 559 -33.02 -15.82 17.91
N ILE A 560 -33.30 -17.10 17.67
CA ILE A 560 -34.37 -17.55 16.75
C ILE A 560 -35.37 -18.33 17.58
N ASN A 561 -36.64 -17.90 17.55
CA ASN A 561 -37.72 -18.45 18.39
C ASN A 561 -37.33 -18.50 19.88
N GLY A 562 -36.67 -17.45 20.37
CA GLY A 562 -36.21 -17.33 21.76
C GLY A 562 -34.99 -18.17 22.13
N LYS A 563 -34.45 -18.99 21.22
CA LYS A 563 -33.27 -19.83 21.46
C LYS A 563 -32.00 -19.19 20.86
N PRO A 564 -30.85 -19.23 21.57
CA PRO A 564 -29.59 -18.75 21.03
C PRO A 564 -29.23 -19.42 19.69
N ALA A 565 -28.81 -18.62 18.72
CA ALA A 565 -28.35 -19.09 17.41
C ALA A 565 -27.27 -18.15 16.86
N SER A 566 -26.28 -18.71 16.17
CA SER A 566 -25.39 -17.92 15.33
C SER A 566 -26.03 -17.76 13.95
N VAL A 567 -25.95 -16.57 13.37
CA VAL A 567 -26.44 -16.28 12.03
C VAL A 567 -25.34 -15.72 11.16
N GLN A 568 -25.29 -16.16 9.92
CA GLN A 568 -24.34 -15.69 8.91
C GLN A 568 -25.01 -15.63 7.53
N PRO A 569 -24.61 -14.69 6.67
CA PRO A 569 -25.08 -14.70 5.29
C PRO A 569 -24.49 -15.91 4.54
N MET A 570 -25.28 -16.48 3.62
CA MET A 570 -24.79 -17.56 2.75
C MET A 570 -23.84 -17.01 1.68
N LEU A 571 -22.71 -17.68 1.48
CA LEU A 571 -21.84 -17.43 0.31
C LEU A 571 -22.43 -18.14 -0.90
N VAL A 572 -22.87 -17.36 -1.88
CA VAL A 572 -23.49 -17.89 -3.10
C VAL A 572 -22.39 -18.37 -4.05
N GLY A 573 -22.54 -19.60 -4.56
CA GLY A 573 -21.63 -20.16 -5.58
C GLY A 573 -20.27 -20.62 -5.05
N ALA A 574 -20.09 -20.67 -3.73
CA ALA A 574 -18.89 -21.24 -3.11
C ALA A 574 -19.03 -22.76 -2.90
N THR A 575 -17.91 -23.46 -2.91
CA THR A 575 -17.79 -24.91 -2.72
C THR A 575 -16.74 -25.21 -1.65
N GLU A 576 -16.77 -26.38 -1.02
CA GLU A 576 -15.70 -26.78 -0.10
C GLU A 576 -14.35 -26.84 -0.84
N MET A 577 -13.24 -26.52 -0.14
CA MET A 577 -11.92 -26.72 -0.72
C MET A 577 -11.63 -28.22 -0.90
N SER A 578 -10.76 -28.54 -1.86
CA SER A 578 -10.31 -29.92 -2.08
C SER A 578 -9.66 -30.48 -0.81
N SER A 579 -9.98 -31.73 -0.45
CA SER A 579 -9.32 -32.46 0.63
C SER A 579 -7.96 -33.04 0.22
N GLU A 580 -7.57 -32.95 -1.05
CA GLU A 580 -6.36 -33.53 -1.62
C GLU A 580 -5.23 -32.50 -1.72
N PRO A 581 -4.18 -32.56 -0.89
CA PRO A 581 -3.10 -31.56 -0.90
C PRO A 581 -2.32 -31.47 -2.20
N SER A 582 -2.34 -32.52 -3.02
CA SER A 582 -1.71 -32.55 -4.33
C SER A 582 -2.40 -31.64 -5.37
N THR A 583 -3.60 -31.15 -5.07
CA THR A 583 -4.34 -30.22 -5.94
C THR A 583 -4.27 -28.77 -5.47
N TRP A 584 -3.55 -28.48 -4.37
CA TRP A 584 -3.50 -27.14 -3.81
C TRP A 584 -2.42 -26.30 -4.50
N SER A 585 -2.76 -25.04 -4.80
CA SER A 585 -1.81 -24.04 -5.29
C SER A 585 -0.90 -23.53 -4.17
N GLN A 586 0.19 -22.82 -4.52
CA GLN A 586 1.03 -22.15 -3.53
C GLN A 586 0.21 -21.14 -2.70
N THR A 587 -0.67 -20.38 -3.36
CA THR A 587 -1.57 -19.45 -2.68
C THR A 587 -2.52 -20.14 -1.70
N ASP A 588 -3.09 -21.29 -2.05
CA ASP A 588 -3.94 -22.05 -1.12
C ASP A 588 -3.16 -22.44 0.15
N VAL A 589 -1.91 -22.89 -0.02
CA VAL A 589 -1.03 -23.28 1.09
C VAL A 589 -0.64 -22.07 1.95
N ASP A 590 -0.38 -20.92 1.34
CA ASP A 590 -0.09 -19.68 2.06
C ASP A 590 -1.31 -19.18 2.85
N ASP A 591 -2.52 -19.25 2.27
CA ASP A 591 -3.77 -18.94 2.97
C ASP A 591 -4.06 -19.92 4.12
N ILE A 592 -3.70 -21.19 3.96
CA ILE A 592 -3.76 -22.18 5.03
C ILE A 592 -2.77 -21.85 6.16
N VAL A 593 -1.56 -21.36 5.84
CA VAL A 593 -0.59 -20.88 6.85
C VAL A 593 -1.15 -19.67 7.60
N ARG A 594 -1.73 -18.69 6.90
CA ARG A 594 -2.44 -17.54 7.51
C ARG A 594 -3.56 -17.99 8.43
N LEU A 595 -4.37 -18.95 7.98
CA LEU A 595 -5.44 -19.55 8.77
C LEU A 595 -4.91 -20.25 10.02
N HIS A 596 -3.77 -20.96 9.94
CA HIS A 596 -3.18 -21.63 11.09
C HIS A 596 -2.80 -20.62 12.19
N VAL A 597 -2.16 -19.51 11.84
CA VAL A 597 -1.80 -18.45 12.80
C VAL A 597 -3.02 -17.95 13.54
N ALA A 598 -4.06 -17.55 12.80
CA ALA A 598 -5.28 -17.01 13.40
C ALA A 598 -6.04 -18.08 14.21
N SER A 599 -6.03 -19.33 13.75
CA SER A 599 -6.63 -20.46 14.45
C SER A 599 -5.90 -20.78 15.76
N TRP A 600 -4.57 -20.72 15.79
CA TRP A 600 -3.78 -20.89 17.01
C TRP A 600 -4.07 -19.78 18.03
N ALA A 601 -4.11 -18.53 17.58
CA ALA A 601 -4.46 -17.39 18.44
C ALA A 601 -5.82 -17.60 19.14
N LEU A 602 -6.79 -18.18 18.42
CA LEU A 602 -8.17 -18.39 18.86
C LEU A 602 -8.46 -19.82 19.35
N GLY A 603 -7.45 -20.67 19.48
CA GLY A 603 -7.58 -22.05 19.93
C GLY A 603 -8.55 -22.90 19.09
N ASN A 604 -8.67 -22.61 17.79
CA ASN A 604 -9.46 -23.40 16.86
C ASN A 604 -8.61 -24.52 16.26
N HIS A 605 -9.00 -25.77 16.50
CA HIS A 605 -8.27 -26.97 16.02
C HIS A 605 -9.11 -27.82 15.05
N ASP A 606 -10.20 -27.25 14.52
CA ASP A 606 -11.11 -27.90 13.59
C ASP A 606 -11.29 -27.25 12.20
N PRO A 607 -10.41 -26.36 11.67
CA PRO A 607 -10.52 -25.94 10.27
C PRO A 607 -10.14 -27.10 9.33
N HIS A 608 -11.04 -28.06 9.08
CA HIS A 608 -10.87 -29.10 8.06
C HIS A 608 -11.33 -28.62 6.67
N ALA A 609 -11.11 -29.38 5.60
CA ALA A 609 -11.41 -28.95 4.23
C ALA A 609 -12.87 -28.49 4.03
N GLY A 610 -13.85 -29.18 4.62
CA GLY A 610 -15.26 -28.73 4.59
C GLY A 610 -15.54 -27.40 5.33
N ASN A 611 -14.62 -26.92 6.17
CA ASN A 611 -14.73 -25.65 6.89
C ASN A 611 -13.97 -24.51 6.19
N VAL A 612 -13.50 -24.73 4.97
CA VAL A 612 -12.89 -23.69 4.13
C VAL A 612 -13.57 -23.72 2.77
N LEU A 613 -14.24 -22.62 2.42
CA LEU A 613 -14.95 -22.49 1.16
C LEU A 613 -14.06 -21.86 0.10
N ARG A 614 -14.02 -22.46 -1.09
CA ARG A 614 -13.51 -21.85 -2.31
C ARG A 614 -14.63 -21.06 -3.00
N THR A 615 -14.40 -19.78 -3.27
CA THR A 615 -15.34 -18.92 -4.00
C THR A 615 -15.33 -19.25 -5.48
N GLY A 616 -16.36 -18.85 -6.23
CA GLY A 616 -16.44 -19.10 -7.67
C GLY A 616 -15.30 -18.47 -8.50
N GLN A 617 -14.55 -17.55 -7.91
CA GLN A 617 -13.37 -16.89 -8.50
C GLN A 617 -12.04 -17.39 -7.90
N GLY A 618 -12.08 -18.45 -7.06
CA GLY A 618 -10.90 -19.17 -6.60
C GLY A 618 -10.37 -18.83 -5.21
N GLY A 619 -10.86 -17.78 -4.54
CA GLY A 619 -10.39 -17.40 -3.20
C GLY A 619 -10.87 -18.32 -2.08
N LEU A 620 -10.12 -18.41 -0.97
CA LEU A 620 -10.47 -19.23 0.19
C LEU A 620 -11.12 -18.39 1.31
N VAL A 621 -12.21 -18.90 1.89
CA VAL A 621 -12.98 -18.26 2.96
C VAL A 621 -13.22 -19.27 4.09
N PRO A 622 -12.60 -19.12 5.27
CA PRO A 622 -12.79 -20.03 6.38
C PRO A 622 -14.15 -19.78 7.07
N ILE A 623 -14.86 -20.87 7.38
CA ILE A 623 -16.18 -20.89 7.99
C ILE A 623 -16.22 -21.85 9.19
N ASP A 624 -17.37 -21.92 9.84
CA ASP A 624 -17.66 -22.88 10.92
C ASP A 624 -16.69 -22.84 12.10
N HIS A 625 -16.66 -21.68 12.75
CA HIS A 625 -15.71 -21.37 13.82
C HIS A 625 -16.16 -21.83 15.22
N GLY A 626 -17.25 -22.61 15.31
CA GLY A 626 -17.88 -22.98 16.59
C GLY A 626 -17.04 -23.87 17.50
N GLN A 627 -15.94 -24.45 17.02
CA GLN A 627 -14.98 -25.23 17.84
C GLN A 627 -13.84 -24.39 18.42
N SER A 628 -13.83 -23.08 18.18
CA SER A 628 -12.84 -22.16 18.76
C SER A 628 -12.82 -22.26 20.29
N PHE A 629 -11.63 -22.03 20.85
CA PHE A 629 -11.37 -22.08 22.30
C PHE A 629 -11.62 -23.43 22.98
N LYS A 630 -12.10 -24.47 22.30
CA LYS A 630 -12.50 -25.73 22.94
C LYS A 630 -11.42 -26.34 23.82
N PHE A 631 -10.15 -26.23 23.42
CA PHE A 631 -9.02 -26.79 24.15
C PHE A 631 -8.14 -25.74 24.82
N TYR A 632 -8.60 -24.49 24.93
CA TYR A 632 -7.78 -23.37 25.41
C TYR A 632 -7.12 -23.68 26.76
N GLY A 633 -5.80 -23.52 26.80
CA GLY A 633 -4.98 -23.75 28.00
C GLY A 633 -4.55 -25.20 28.20
N GLN A 634 -4.96 -26.10 27.31
CA GLN A 634 -4.55 -27.52 27.28
C GLN A 634 -3.90 -27.90 25.94
N ASP A 635 -4.17 -27.11 24.90
CA ASP A 635 -3.64 -27.25 23.56
C ASP A 635 -2.19 -26.79 23.41
N LYS A 636 -1.55 -27.31 22.36
CA LYS A 636 -0.15 -27.08 22.01
C LYS A 636 -0.04 -26.75 20.53
N LEU A 637 0.83 -25.80 20.18
CA LEU A 637 1.22 -25.56 18.79
C LEU A 637 2.20 -26.67 18.39
N SER A 638 1.67 -27.79 17.88
CA SER A 638 2.45 -28.98 17.57
C SER A 638 1.74 -29.84 16.52
N MET A 639 2.51 -30.47 15.63
CA MET A 639 2.08 -31.47 14.65
C MET A 639 1.41 -32.69 15.30
N SER A 640 1.74 -32.98 16.56
CA SER A 640 1.21 -34.09 17.34
C SER A 640 -0.11 -33.78 18.04
N PHE A 641 -0.44 -32.51 18.23
CA PHE A 641 -1.67 -32.11 18.92
C PHE A 641 -2.85 -32.06 17.95
N ARG A 642 -3.56 -33.19 17.81
CA ARG A 642 -4.72 -33.35 16.92
C ARG A 642 -5.94 -33.83 17.70
N PRO A 643 -6.60 -32.94 18.45
CA PRO A 643 -7.57 -33.34 19.45
C PRO A 643 -8.97 -33.67 18.88
N ASN A 644 -9.18 -33.49 17.58
CA ASN A 644 -10.43 -33.78 16.88
C ASN A 644 -10.25 -35.00 15.94
N ASN A 645 -11.36 -35.64 15.56
CA ASN A 645 -11.35 -36.80 14.65
C ASN A 645 -11.17 -36.41 13.17
N THR A 646 -11.24 -35.12 12.89
CA THR A 646 -10.98 -34.46 11.61
C THR A 646 -9.54 -33.95 11.59
N THR A 647 -8.93 -33.90 10.41
CA THR A 647 -7.60 -33.30 10.24
C THR A 647 -7.75 -31.87 9.76
N ALA A 648 -7.21 -30.90 10.51
CA ALA A 648 -7.22 -29.52 10.07
C ALA A 648 -6.35 -29.33 8.82
N VAL A 649 -6.73 -28.39 7.95
CA VAL A 649 -6.09 -28.17 6.64
C VAL A 649 -4.63 -27.79 6.76
N TYR A 650 -4.24 -27.11 7.84
CA TYR A 650 -2.83 -26.81 8.11
C TYR A 650 -2.03 -28.06 8.50
N HIS A 651 -2.60 -28.99 9.27
CA HIS A 651 -1.95 -30.29 9.51
C HIS A 651 -1.84 -31.11 8.22
N GLN A 652 -2.86 -31.10 7.37
CA GLN A 652 -2.82 -31.74 6.06
C GLN A 652 -1.70 -31.14 5.19
N ALA A 653 -1.57 -29.81 5.14
CA ALA A 653 -0.51 -29.11 4.42
C ALA A 653 0.88 -29.52 4.92
N TYR A 654 1.07 -29.56 6.24
CA TYR A 654 2.36 -29.89 6.85
C TYR A 654 2.72 -31.38 6.73
N ASP A 655 1.74 -32.28 6.84
CA ASP A 655 1.96 -33.72 6.59
C ASP A 655 2.31 -33.95 5.11
N ALA A 656 1.60 -33.29 4.20
CA ALA A 656 1.89 -33.35 2.78
C ALA A 656 3.27 -32.77 2.46
N PHE A 657 3.67 -31.69 3.11
CA PHE A 657 5.01 -31.14 3.00
C PHE A 657 6.07 -32.15 3.46
N LYS A 658 5.94 -32.71 4.67
CA LYS A 658 6.88 -33.70 5.22
C LYS A 658 6.98 -34.98 4.40
N THR A 659 5.92 -35.35 3.71
CA THR A 659 5.85 -36.58 2.89
C THR A 659 6.00 -36.32 1.40
N GLY A 660 6.26 -35.08 0.98
CA GLY A 660 6.42 -34.70 -0.44
C GLY A 660 5.15 -34.86 -1.29
N LYS A 661 3.95 -34.79 -0.69
CA LYS A 661 2.64 -34.97 -1.33
C LYS A 661 1.92 -33.66 -1.68
N LEU A 662 2.55 -32.50 -1.47
CA LEU A 662 2.04 -31.24 -2.02
C LEU A 662 2.15 -31.26 -3.56
N ALA A 663 1.38 -30.38 -4.21
CA ALA A 663 1.52 -30.17 -5.65
C ALA A 663 2.97 -29.84 -6.04
N LYS A 664 3.37 -30.19 -7.27
CA LYS A 664 4.73 -29.95 -7.75
C LYS A 664 5.06 -28.46 -7.67
N GLY A 665 6.17 -28.12 -7.03
CA GLY A 665 6.62 -26.73 -6.82
C GLY A 665 6.08 -26.07 -5.55
N VAL A 666 4.98 -26.57 -4.98
CA VAL A 666 4.35 -25.96 -3.79
C VAL A 666 5.10 -26.32 -2.51
N ARG A 667 5.28 -25.34 -1.62
CA ARG A 667 6.02 -25.45 -0.36
C ARG A 667 5.29 -24.75 0.79
N ILE A 668 5.65 -25.08 2.02
CA ILE A 668 5.23 -24.29 3.18
C ILE A 668 6.11 -23.04 3.23
N ASN A 669 5.49 -21.87 3.15
CA ASN A 669 6.16 -20.59 3.28
C ASN A 669 5.90 -19.98 4.67
N PRO A 670 6.88 -19.98 5.60
CA PRO A 670 6.73 -19.32 6.89
C PRO A 670 6.40 -17.83 6.78
N ALA A 671 6.87 -17.13 5.73
CA ALA A 671 6.63 -15.70 5.55
C ALA A 671 5.14 -15.36 5.37
N ALA A 672 4.32 -16.29 4.87
CA ALA A 672 2.87 -16.10 4.77
C ALA A 672 2.21 -15.85 6.15
N ALA A 673 2.83 -16.28 7.24
CA ALA A 673 2.37 -16.02 8.61
C ALA A 673 2.49 -14.55 9.02
N HIS A 674 3.42 -13.79 8.39
CA HIS A 674 3.85 -12.49 8.87
C HIS A 674 2.70 -11.47 8.95
N SER A 675 1.90 -11.35 7.88
CA SER A 675 0.80 -10.38 7.83
C SER A 675 -0.20 -10.61 8.96
N VAL A 676 -0.63 -11.85 9.19
CA VAL A 676 -1.59 -12.18 10.25
C VAL A 676 -1.00 -11.93 11.64
N ILE A 677 0.27 -12.28 11.86
CA ILE A 677 0.97 -12.01 13.13
C ILE A 677 1.00 -10.50 13.39
N LYS A 678 1.43 -9.69 12.42
CA LYS A 678 1.48 -8.22 12.53
C LYS A 678 0.10 -7.63 12.84
N HIS A 679 -0.94 -8.06 12.11
CA HIS A 679 -2.31 -7.58 12.32
C HIS A 679 -2.81 -7.89 13.72
N ILE A 680 -2.58 -9.11 14.24
CA ILE A 680 -3.00 -9.48 15.59
C ILE A 680 -2.18 -8.72 16.63
N GLU A 681 -0.85 -8.64 16.50
CA GLU A 681 0.04 -7.93 17.42
C GLU A 681 -0.34 -6.45 17.55
N ALA A 682 -0.73 -5.80 16.43
CA ALA A 682 -1.12 -4.39 16.37
C ALA A 682 -2.46 -4.07 17.07
N VAL A 683 -3.31 -5.07 17.35
CA VAL A 683 -4.57 -4.83 18.08
C VAL A 683 -4.27 -4.46 19.53
N PRO A 684 -4.70 -3.32 20.07
CA PRO A 684 -4.54 -3.03 21.49
C PRO A 684 -5.14 -4.12 22.38
N ASP A 685 -4.48 -4.48 23.49
CA ASP A 685 -4.93 -5.59 24.34
C ASP A 685 -6.36 -5.39 24.87
N ALA A 686 -6.75 -4.15 25.15
CA ALA A 686 -8.12 -3.82 25.54
C ALA A 686 -9.15 -4.12 24.41
N GLU A 687 -8.80 -3.83 23.16
CA GLU A 687 -9.62 -4.15 21.99
C GLU A 687 -9.70 -5.67 21.77
N TRP A 688 -8.57 -6.37 21.88
CA TRP A 688 -8.52 -7.84 21.77
C TRP A 688 -9.39 -8.53 22.83
N ARG A 689 -9.30 -8.08 24.09
CA ARG A 689 -10.17 -8.54 25.17
C ARG A 689 -11.64 -8.23 24.89
N GLY A 690 -11.95 -7.01 24.43
CA GLY A 690 -13.30 -6.58 24.10
C GLY A 690 -13.98 -7.46 23.05
N MET A 691 -13.25 -7.85 22.00
CA MET A 691 -13.77 -8.75 20.95
C MET A 691 -14.17 -10.14 21.48
N LEU A 692 -13.41 -10.65 22.45
CA LEU A 692 -13.56 -11.99 23.01
C LEU A 692 -14.41 -12.04 24.28
N GLN A 693 -14.80 -10.89 24.82
CA GLN A 693 -15.49 -10.78 26.10
C GLN A 693 -16.80 -11.57 26.15
N SER A 694 -17.61 -11.52 25.08
CA SER A 694 -18.89 -12.25 25.06
C SER A 694 -18.70 -13.76 25.12
N ALA A 695 -17.73 -14.30 24.37
CA ALA A 695 -17.38 -15.72 24.40
C ALA A 695 -16.82 -16.15 25.77
N ALA A 696 -15.95 -15.32 26.38
CA ALA A 696 -15.37 -15.60 27.69
C ALA A 696 -16.43 -15.68 28.79
N TYR A 697 -17.30 -14.67 28.89
CA TYR A 697 -18.32 -14.59 29.94
C TYR A 697 -19.44 -15.61 29.73
N ALA A 698 -19.92 -15.80 28.49
CA ALA A 698 -20.94 -16.80 28.19
C ALA A 698 -20.42 -18.21 28.46
N GLY A 699 -19.18 -18.53 28.07
CA GLY A 699 -18.60 -19.85 28.29
C GLY A 699 -18.21 -20.12 29.75
N ALA A 700 -17.71 -19.14 30.50
CA ALA A 700 -17.39 -19.29 31.92
C ALA A 700 -18.61 -19.67 32.77
N ALA A 701 -19.80 -19.22 32.37
CA ALA A 701 -21.06 -19.57 33.02
C ALA A 701 -21.47 -21.05 32.81
N GLN A 702 -20.78 -21.77 31.91
CA GLN A 702 -21.13 -23.13 31.48
C GLN A 702 -20.04 -24.12 31.89
N LYS A 703 -20.29 -24.91 32.95
CA LYS A 703 -19.33 -25.89 33.49
C LYS A 703 -18.90 -26.95 32.47
N GLN A 704 -19.74 -27.22 31.47
CA GLN A 704 -19.52 -28.20 30.41
C GLN A 704 -18.59 -27.72 29.29
N MET A 705 -18.15 -26.45 29.30
CA MET A 705 -17.17 -25.95 28.34
C MET A 705 -15.79 -26.53 28.65
N LYS A 706 -15.17 -27.17 27.65
CA LYS A 706 -13.93 -27.93 27.83
C LYS A 706 -12.72 -27.10 28.31
N TRP A 707 -12.70 -25.79 28.04
CA TRP A 707 -11.64 -24.89 28.49
C TRP A 707 -11.82 -24.39 29.94
N VAL A 708 -13.04 -24.45 30.49
CA VAL A 708 -13.36 -23.88 31.82
C VAL A 708 -12.51 -24.50 32.94
N PRO A 709 -12.29 -25.83 33.01
CA PRO A 709 -11.42 -26.41 34.02
C PRO A 709 -9.98 -25.84 34.01
N ALA A 710 -9.39 -25.65 32.83
CA ALA A 710 -8.04 -25.11 32.71
C ALA A 710 -7.95 -23.65 33.19
N MET A 711 -8.94 -22.82 32.82
CA MET A 711 -8.99 -21.42 33.29
C MET A 711 -9.30 -21.33 34.79
N ARG A 712 -10.12 -22.24 35.32
CA ARG A 712 -10.38 -22.33 36.77
C ARG A 712 -9.11 -22.67 37.55
N ALA A 713 -8.35 -23.66 37.11
CA ALA A 713 -7.07 -24.04 37.75
C ALA A 713 -6.07 -22.88 37.71
N ARG A 714 -5.98 -22.16 36.59
CA ARG A 714 -5.14 -20.96 36.45
C ARG A 714 -5.58 -19.82 37.36
N ALA A 715 -6.87 -19.52 37.41
CA ALA A 715 -7.42 -18.49 38.28
C ALA A 715 -7.18 -18.81 39.77
N ALA A 716 -7.39 -20.08 40.17
CA ALA A 716 -7.11 -20.57 41.51
C ALA A 716 -5.64 -20.32 41.90
N LYS A 717 -4.71 -20.71 41.01
CA LYS A 717 -3.27 -20.48 41.20
C LYS A 717 -2.93 -18.99 41.28
N HIS A 718 -3.48 -18.17 40.40
CA HIS A 718 -3.20 -16.72 40.35
C HIS A 718 -3.69 -15.99 41.60
N HIS A 719 -4.87 -16.36 42.12
CA HIS A 719 -5.46 -15.72 43.29
C HIS A 719 -5.11 -16.39 44.63
N GLY A 720 -4.37 -17.50 44.63
CA GLY A 720 -4.03 -18.23 45.85
C GLY A 720 -5.24 -18.83 46.57
N ILE A 721 -6.28 -19.23 45.82
CA ILE A 721 -7.53 -19.81 46.35
C ILE A 721 -7.75 -21.23 45.80
N THR A 722 -8.66 -21.98 46.42
CA THR A 722 -9.06 -23.30 45.89
C THR A 722 -9.90 -23.17 44.62
N GLU A 723 -9.86 -24.16 43.73
CA GLU A 723 -10.64 -24.15 42.48
C GLU A 723 -12.15 -24.00 42.70
N THR A 724 -12.66 -24.52 43.81
CA THR A 724 -14.06 -24.40 44.22
C THR A 724 -14.45 -22.98 44.63
N ALA A 725 -13.47 -22.17 45.08
CA ALA A 725 -13.68 -20.76 45.44
C ALA A 725 -13.58 -19.80 44.25
N VAL A 726 -13.13 -20.28 43.08
CA VAL A 726 -13.01 -19.45 41.87
C VAL A 726 -14.39 -19.11 41.31
N THR A 727 -14.65 -17.81 41.18
CA THR A 727 -15.88 -17.25 40.62
C THR A 727 -15.94 -17.35 39.09
N THR A 728 -17.15 -17.32 38.53
CA THR A 728 -17.36 -17.26 37.07
C THR A 728 -16.64 -16.07 36.43
N LYS A 729 -16.64 -14.91 37.10
CA LYS A 729 -15.94 -13.71 36.63
C LYS A 729 -14.43 -13.96 36.54
N GLN A 730 -13.82 -14.53 37.56
CA GLN A 730 -12.38 -14.86 37.55
C GLN A 730 -12.02 -15.82 36.42
N ILE A 731 -12.87 -16.81 36.12
CA ILE A 731 -12.67 -17.73 34.99
C ILE A 731 -12.70 -16.98 33.66
N ALA A 732 -13.67 -16.07 33.47
CA ALA A 732 -13.79 -15.28 32.26
C ALA A 732 -12.60 -14.31 32.09
N GLU A 733 -12.18 -13.63 33.16
CA GLU A 733 -11.00 -12.75 33.10
C GLU A 733 -9.71 -13.54 32.81
N THR A 734 -9.53 -14.72 33.43
CA THR A 734 -8.37 -15.59 33.14
C THR A 734 -8.36 -16.10 31.69
N PHE A 735 -9.52 -16.35 31.09
CA PHE A 735 -9.62 -16.63 29.66
C PHE A 735 -9.09 -15.45 28.83
N LEU A 736 -9.51 -14.22 29.15
CA LEU A 736 -9.11 -13.02 28.42
C LEU A 736 -7.62 -12.71 28.61
N ASP A 737 -7.09 -12.94 29.81
CA ASP A 737 -5.66 -12.83 30.10
C ASP A 737 -4.86 -13.82 29.25
N TYR A 738 -5.33 -15.07 29.18
CA TYR A 738 -4.68 -16.10 28.36
C TYR A 738 -4.73 -15.80 26.86
N ALA A 739 -5.83 -15.20 26.38
CA ALA A 739 -5.94 -14.79 24.98
C ALA A 739 -4.93 -13.67 24.62
N VAL A 740 -4.67 -12.75 25.55
CA VAL A 740 -3.62 -11.72 25.41
C VAL A 740 -2.23 -12.36 25.48
N GLU A 741 -2.03 -13.32 26.39
CA GLU A 741 -0.77 -14.06 26.52
C GLU A 741 -0.40 -14.74 25.19
N ARG A 742 -1.35 -15.43 24.55
CA ARG A 742 -1.16 -16.02 23.22
C ARG A 742 -0.85 -15.00 22.15
N LYS A 743 -1.64 -13.92 22.10
CA LYS A 743 -1.42 -12.83 21.14
C LYS A 743 0.03 -12.33 21.20
N ARG A 744 0.57 -12.15 22.40
CA ARG A 744 1.93 -11.65 22.63
C ARG A 744 3.02 -12.69 22.32
N SER A 745 2.72 -13.99 22.38
CA SER A 745 3.68 -15.06 22.08
C SER A 745 3.67 -15.51 20.61
N LEU A 746 2.66 -15.11 19.81
CA LEU A 746 2.41 -15.62 18.45
C LEU A 746 3.65 -15.75 17.59
N ARG A 747 4.42 -14.66 17.45
CA ARG A 747 5.62 -14.62 16.60
C ARG A 747 6.68 -15.62 17.04
N LYS A 748 6.92 -15.68 18.35
CA LYS A 748 7.88 -16.62 18.94
C LYS A 748 7.38 -18.06 18.75
N ASP A 749 6.13 -18.32 19.09
CA ASP A 749 5.52 -19.65 18.99
C ASP A 749 5.60 -20.21 17.56
N PHE A 750 5.26 -19.39 16.56
CA PHE A 750 5.33 -19.81 15.16
C PHE A 750 6.75 -19.95 14.63
N THR A 751 7.68 -19.09 15.05
CA THR A 751 9.09 -19.28 14.69
C THR A 751 9.61 -20.61 15.24
N ASP A 752 9.36 -20.89 16.52
CA ASP A 752 9.77 -22.13 17.18
C ASP A 752 9.11 -23.36 16.55
N PHE A 753 7.82 -23.27 16.18
CA PHE A 753 7.10 -24.34 15.50
C PHE A 753 7.70 -24.65 14.12
N PHE A 754 7.94 -23.62 13.29
CA PHE A 754 8.49 -23.81 11.94
C PHE A 754 9.93 -24.34 11.98
N LEU A 755 10.80 -23.77 12.83
CA LEU A 755 12.19 -24.21 12.99
C LEU A 755 12.26 -25.60 13.65
N GLY A 756 11.49 -25.80 14.71
CA GLY A 756 11.55 -26.98 15.56
C GLY A 756 10.89 -28.20 14.92
N GLU A 757 9.63 -28.08 14.50
CA GLU A 757 8.83 -29.21 14.04
C GLU A 757 8.81 -29.39 12.53
N LEU A 758 8.89 -28.30 11.75
CA LEU A 758 8.88 -28.35 10.28
C LEU A 758 10.29 -28.24 9.66
N LYS A 759 11.31 -27.89 10.45
CA LYS A 759 12.71 -27.75 10.01
C LYS A 759 12.89 -26.76 8.86
N LEU A 760 12.14 -25.66 8.89
CA LEU A 760 12.18 -24.59 7.88
C LEU A 760 13.11 -23.48 8.34
N GLU A 761 14.37 -23.49 7.89
CA GLU A 761 15.42 -22.55 8.34
C GLU A 761 15.08 -21.08 8.05
N ASN A 762 14.39 -20.81 6.94
CA ASN A 762 13.92 -19.47 6.58
C ASN A 762 12.88 -18.88 7.56
N ALA A 763 12.35 -19.68 8.49
CA ALA A 763 11.44 -19.19 9.51
C ALA A 763 12.11 -18.30 10.58
N ALA A 764 13.45 -18.32 10.69
CA ALA A 764 14.18 -17.43 11.60
C ALA A 764 13.87 -15.95 11.32
N ALA A 765 13.65 -15.58 10.06
CA ALA A 765 13.29 -14.21 9.65
C ALA A 765 12.00 -13.69 10.30
N LEU A 766 11.07 -14.57 10.70
CA LEU A 766 9.82 -14.18 11.37
C LEU A 766 10.07 -13.47 12.72
N GLN A 767 11.21 -13.71 13.38
CA GLN A 767 11.56 -13.02 14.63
C GLN A 767 11.90 -11.54 14.45
N HIS A 768 12.31 -11.14 13.24
CA HIS A 768 12.89 -9.83 12.95
C HIS A 768 12.02 -8.99 12.01
N ALA A 769 11.23 -9.62 11.15
CA ALA A 769 10.33 -8.91 10.22
C ALA A 769 9.33 -8.01 10.96
N GLY A 770 9.22 -6.74 10.56
CA GLY A 770 8.18 -5.80 11.02
C GLY A 770 8.36 -5.22 12.44
N LYS A 771 9.55 -5.31 13.05
CA LYS A 771 9.88 -4.53 14.26
C LYS A 771 10.42 -3.16 13.83
N THR A 772 9.59 -2.12 13.94
CA THR A 772 10.07 -0.73 14.00
C THR A 772 10.76 -0.46 15.32
#